data_AF-A0A7C9PUJ2-F1
#
_entry.id   AF-A0A7C9PUJ2-F1
#
_cell.length_a   1.000
_cell.length_b   1.000
_cell.length_c   1.000
_cell.angle_alpha   90.00
_cell.angle_beta   90.00
_cell.angle_gamma   90.00
#
_symmetry.space_group_name_H-M   'P 1'
#
loop_
_entity.id
_entity.type
_entity.pdbx_description
1 polymer ?
#
loop_
_entity_poly.entity_id
_entity_poly.type
_entity_poly.pdbx_seq_one_letter_code
_entity_poly.pdbx_strand_id
1 'polypeptide(L)'
;MQYDRSPLPPAGSWQRQLGSQIWIDRSFRVILAAIAAIPICITLAIIGVLVYETVLFFQQVSLRQFLTDSEWTPLFPSAKFGIFAIGSATLMTTAIAMTVAMPVGLLAAIYLAEYAPAKLRLLIKPTLEALSGIPTVVYGYFALLVVAPNLQKFVPGLQGFSALTAGLVTGMMILPIVSSLSEDAIRNVPYSLREAGYAMGFTKGEAIVKVVLPVAFPGIIASFTLAASRSLGETMIAAIAGGQHPNLTFNPLIPIGTMTAFIIQVSLGRVSFNSLAFQTIFTVGMVLFLITLALNTLGHWLVRRHRKAMTQGVVPSFPQIANSSDLNSKPLSPSSLKRRLPPISAPIKFHTAFQRRYWLDRLFIILAFAATLAGLAVIAVLFFDAFNRGSSQLDWQFVTGFPSRKPEDAGIFPALMGTLWLLVLTGILAFPIGVGTAIFLEKYLPDNCINQILEINIANLSAVPSIIYGLLGLELFVRLLAPLTGGASVLSGALTLTAIVLPLLIVATRSALRRVPDNLQQAGYAVGMTRTQVLWYVVLPSALPSIITGTLLALARAIGETSPLIAVGALSFISFAPPFSLQGARSPFIALPVQIFNWVSRPQPAFQENAAAAIIILVALLFIMSVCAVLLQDRYRNRQV
;
A
#
# COMPACT_ATOMS: atom_id res chain seq x y z
N MET A 1 24.56 17.06 49.86
CA MET A 1 23.35 16.22 49.76
C MET A 1 23.25 15.39 51.03
N GLN A 2 22.38 15.78 51.96
CA GLN A 2 22.06 14.96 53.14
C GLN A 2 21.22 13.78 52.65
N TYR A 3 21.73 12.56 52.82
CA TYR A 3 20.95 11.34 52.57
C TYR A 3 19.85 11.26 53.61
N ASP A 4 18.60 11.27 53.13
CA ASP A 4 17.43 10.95 53.95
C ASP A 4 17.60 9.54 54.52
N ARG A 5 17.62 9.43 55.85
CA ARG A 5 17.73 8.17 56.61
C ARG A 5 16.36 7.72 57.09
N SER A 6 15.29 8.07 56.38
CA SER A 6 13.97 7.52 56.64
C SER A 6 14.04 5.99 56.58
N PRO A 7 13.50 5.27 57.59
CA PRO A 7 13.52 3.81 57.61
C PRO A 7 12.76 3.28 56.38
N LEU A 8 13.35 2.30 55.70
CA LEU A 8 12.72 1.60 54.59
C LEU A 8 11.31 1.16 55.02
N PRO A 9 10.28 1.39 54.20
CA PRO A 9 8.92 1.08 54.59
C PRO A 9 8.81 -0.44 54.86
N PRO A 10 8.00 -0.85 55.87
CA PRO A 10 7.99 -2.20 56.40
C PRO A 10 7.76 -3.25 55.29
N ALA A 11 8.35 -4.45 55.40
CA ALA A 11 8.29 -5.48 54.36
C ALA A 11 6.86 -5.82 53.84
N GLY A 12 5.84 -5.69 54.70
CA GLY A 12 4.42 -5.85 54.31
C GLY A 12 3.84 -4.72 53.45
N SER A 13 4.50 -3.55 53.39
CA SER A 13 4.12 -2.44 52.49
C SER A 13 4.59 -2.67 51.04
N TRP A 14 5.65 -3.46 50.84
CA TRP A 14 6.10 -3.95 49.52
C TRP A 14 5.23 -5.09 48.99
N GLN A 15 4.50 -5.80 49.87
CA GLN A 15 3.48 -6.77 49.49
C GLN A 15 2.16 -6.12 48.99
N ARG A 16 2.07 -4.79 48.95
CA ARG A 16 0.87 -4.10 48.46
C ARG A 16 0.72 -4.26 46.95
N GLN A 17 -0.44 -4.81 46.56
CA GLN A 17 -1.08 -4.73 45.24
C GLN A 17 -0.64 -5.69 44.12
N LEU A 18 0.08 -6.78 44.40
CA LEU A 18 0.31 -7.82 43.37
C LEU A 18 -1.03 -8.36 42.80
N GLY A 19 -2.01 -8.64 43.65
CA GLY A 19 -3.33 -9.14 43.21
C GLY A 19 -4.07 -8.16 42.30
N SER A 20 -4.20 -6.90 42.70
CA SER A 20 -4.88 -5.88 41.89
C SER A 20 -4.12 -5.56 40.60
N GLN A 21 -2.78 -5.56 40.62
CA GLN A 21 -1.99 -5.37 39.40
C GLN A 21 -2.11 -6.55 38.43
N ILE A 22 -2.15 -7.80 38.92
CA ILE A 22 -2.41 -8.98 38.09
C ILE A 22 -3.79 -8.90 37.43
N TRP A 23 -4.81 -8.45 38.16
CA TRP A 23 -6.16 -8.25 37.62
C TRP A 23 -6.21 -7.14 36.56
N ILE A 24 -5.54 -6.00 36.81
CA ILE A 24 -5.43 -4.90 35.84
C ILE A 24 -4.71 -5.38 34.58
N ASP A 25 -3.58 -6.08 34.73
CA ASP A 25 -2.80 -6.61 33.61
C ASP A 25 -3.59 -7.64 32.80
N ARG A 26 -4.36 -8.51 33.48
CA ARG A 26 -5.21 -9.50 32.82
C ARG A 26 -6.36 -8.83 32.07
N SER A 27 -7.06 -7.89 32.68
CA SER A 27 -8.15 -7.14 32.04
C SER A 27 -7.65 -6.34 30.86
N PHE A 28 -6.51 -5.66 31.00
CA PHE A 28 -5.87 -4.93 29.92
C PHE A 28 -5.52 -5.85 28.74
N ARG A 29 -4.95 -7.03 29.03
CA ARG A 29 -4.64 -8.04 28.01
C ARG A 29 -5.89 -8.55 27.30
N VAL A 30 -7.01 -8.75 28.00
CA VAL A 30 -8.28 -9.19 27.41
C VAL A 30 -8.87 -8.11 26.51
N ILE A 31 -8.85 -6.83 26.93
CA ILE A 31 -9.30 -5.71 26.10
C ILE A 31 -8.47 -5.62 24.82
N LEU A 32 -7.15 -5.68 24.94
CA LEU A 32 -6.24 -5.68 23.79
C LEU A 32 -6.47 -6.89 22.87
N ALA A 33 -6.76 -8.06 23.42
CA ALA A 33 -7.09 -9.25 22.64
C ALA A 33 -8.41 -9.08 21.86
N ALA A 34 -9.44 -8.49 22.49
CA ALA A 34 -10.71 -8.20 21.84
C ALA A 34 -10.53 -7.18 20.71
N ILE A 35 -9.72 -6.14 20.92
CA ILE A 35 -9.36 -5.17 19.88
C ILE A 35 -8.61 -5.86 18.72
N ALA A 36 -7.65 -6.73 19.04
CA ALA A 36 -6.87 -7.46 18.04
C ALA A 36 -7.68 -8.50 17.23
N ALA A 37 -8.89 -8.86 17.67
CA ALA A 37 -9.80 -9.69 16.91
C ALA A 37 -10.51 -8.91 15.78
N ILE A 38 -10.60 -7.57 15.87
CA ILE A 38 -11.32 -6.73 14.90
C ILE A 38 -10.83 -6.91 13.46
N PRO A 39 -9.51 -6.88 13.13
CA PRO A 39 -9.03 -7.16 11.77
C PRO A 39 -9.46 -8.53 11.23
N ILE A 40 -9.45 -9.56 12.08
CA ILE A 40 -9.93 -10.89 11.70
C ILE A 40 -11.43 -10.82 11.38
N CYS A 41 -12.22 -10.19 12.24
CA CYS A 41 -13.65 -10.00 12.03
C CYS A 41 -13.94 -9.25 10.72
N ILE A 42 -13.16 -8.21 10.39
CA ILE A 42 -13.28 -7.50 9.10
C ILE A 42 -13.01 -8.45 7.93
N THR A 43 -11.97 -9.28 8.01
CA THR A 43 -11.66 -10.25 6.95
C THR A 43 -12.79 -11.26 6.77
N LEU A 44 -13.28 -11.81 7.88
CA LEU A 44 -14.39 -12.76 7.86
C LEU A 44 -15.68 -12.10 7.34
N ALA A 45 -15.92 -10.83 7.68
CA ALA A 45 -17.06 -10.08 7.16
C ALA A 45 -16.97 -9.85 5.65
N ILE A 46 -15.78 -9.48 5.13
CA ILE A 46 -15.54 -9.34 3.68
C ILE A 46 -15.86 -10.67 2.98
N ILE A 47 -15.28 -11.77 3.46
CA ILE A 47 -15.50 -13.09 2.87
C ILE A 47 -16.97 -13.49 2.96
N GLY A 48 -17.58 -13.33 4.13
CA GLY A 48 -18.98 -13.69 4.40
C GLY A 48 -19.95 -12.94 3.49
N VAL A 49 -19.82 -11.62 3.39
CA VAL A 49 -20.65 -10.77 2.52
C VAL A 49 -20.47 -11.15 1.05
N LEU A 50 -19.23 -11.25 0.58
CA LEU A 50 -18.96 -11.59 -0.82
C LEU A 50 -19.52 -12.98 -1.17
N VAL A 51 -19.30 -13.98 -0.32
CA VAL A 51 -19.80 -15.34 -0.55
C VAL A 51 -21.32 -15.37 -0.51
N TYR A 52 -21.95 -14.72 0.46
CA TYR A 52 -23.41 -14.69 0.59
C TYR A 52 -24.09 -14.12 -0.66
N GLU A 53 -23.70 -12.91 -1.09
CA GLU A 53 -24.28 -12.27 -2.27
C GLU A 53 -23.91 -13.01 -3.57
N THR A 54 -22.72 -13.60 -3.65
CA THR A 54 -22.32 -14.44 -4.81
C THR A 54 -23.15 -15.72 -4.91
N VAL A 55 -23.49 -16.36 -3.78
CA VAL A 55 -24.36 -17.55 -3.78
C VAL A 55 -25.77 -17.16 -4.27
N LEU A 56 -26.31 -16.03 -3.82
CA LEU A 56 -27.62 -15.54 -4.29
C LEU A 56 -27.62 -15.21 -5.79
N PHE A 57 -26.51 -14.68 -6.31
CA PHE A 57 -26.33 -14.48 -7.75
C PHE A 57 -26.39 -15.81 -8.52
N PHE A 58 -25.65 -16.83 -8.09
CA PHE A 58 -25.59 -18.12 -8.79
C PHE A 58 -26.85 -18.98 -8.65
N GLN A 59 -27.78 -18.60 -7.77
CA GLN A 59 -29.14 -19.17 -7.76
C GLN A 59 -29.98 -18.67 -8.96
N GLN A 60 -29.64 -17.51 -9.52
CA GLN A 60 -30.35 -16.90 -10.65
C GLN A 60 -29.59 -17.07 -11.97
N VAL A 61 -28.26 -17.07 -11.94
CA VAL A 61 -27.40 -17.18 -13.13
C VAL A 61 -26.55 -18.45 -13.03
N SER A 62 -26.50 -19.24 -14.10
CA SER A 62 -25.68 -20.45 -14.09
C SER A 62 -24.17 -20.14 -14.11
N LEU A 63 -23.37 -20.91 -13.37
CA LEU A 63 -21.91 -20.77 -13.38
C LEU A 63 -21.33 -20.97 -14.79
N ARG A 64 -21.92 -21.87 -15.59
CA ARG A 64 -21.50 -22.09 -16.98
C ARG A 64 -21.67 -20.81 -17.79
N GLN A 65 -22.85 -20.20 -17.75
CA GLN A 65 -23.12 -18.95 -18.46
C GLN A 65 -22.13 -17.84 -18.03
N PHE A 66 -21.92 -17.68 -16.73
CA PHE A 66 -20.96 -16.70 -16.20
C PHE A 66 -19.53 -16.87 -16.74
N LEU A 67 -19.09 -18.11 -16.95
CA LEU A 67 -17.76 -18.44 -17.46
C LEU A 67 -17.69 -18.53 -18.99
N THR A 68 -18.78 -18.84 -19.70
CA THR A 68 -18.74 -19.09 -21.15
C THR A 68 -19.27 -17.94 -22.00
N ASP A 69 -20.08 -17.04 -21.44
CA ASP A 69 -20.56 -15.86 -22.16
C ASP A 69 -19.39 -14.96 -22.57
N SER A 70 -19.45 -14.39 -23.77
CA SER A 70 -18.44 -13.49 -24.32
C SER A 70 -18.70 -12.01 -24.05
N GLU A 71 -19.93 -11.67 -23.64
CA GLU A 71 -20.41 -10.31 -23.44
C GLU A 71 -20.76 -10.06 -21.98
N TRP A 72 -20.57 -8.81 -21.55
CA TRP A 72 -20.90 -8.34 -20.22
C TRP A 72 -21.92 -7.21 -20.30
N THR A 73 -23.19 -7.54 -20.11
CA THR A 73 -24.32 -6.60 -20.21
C THR A 73 -25.31 -6.73 -19.03
N PRO A 74 -24.84 -6.82 -17.76
CA PRO A 74 -25.71 -7.14 -16.62
C PRO A 74 -26.77 -6.06 -16.29
N LEU A 75 -26.63 -4.87 -16.87
CA LEU A 75 -27.55 -3.74 -16.68
C LEU A 75 -28.58 -3.59 -17.80
N PHE A 76 -28.49 -4.42 -18.86
CA PHE A 76 -29.39 -4.37 -20.01
C PHE A 76 -30.53 -5.39 -19.86
N PRO A 77 -31.68 -5.18 -20.54
CA PRO A 77 -32.78 -6.16 -20.53
C PRO A 77 -32.34 -7.56 -20.99
N SER A 78 -31.45 -7.65 -21.97
CA SER A 78 -30.77 -8.87 -22.40
C SER A 78 -29.46 -9.05 -21.61
N ALA A 79 -29.61 -9.40 -20.33
CA ALA A 79 -28.48 -9.52 -19.42
C ALA A 79 -27.58 -10.72 -19.77
N LYS A 80 -26.30 -10.44 -20.04
CA LYS A 80 -25.23 -11.44 -20.19
C LYS A 80 -24.14 -11.19 -19.14
N PHE A 81 -23.54 -12.26 -18.66
CA PHE A 81 -22.66 -12.24 -17.48
C PHE A 81 -21.27 -12.80 -17.73
N GLY A 82 -20.74 -12.63 -18.94
CA GLY A 82 -19.42 -13.13 -19.35
C GLY A 82 -18.26 -12.45 -18.62
N ILE A 83 -17.80 -13.03 -17.50
CA ILE A 83 -16.79 -12.42 -16.63
C ILE A 83 -15.46 -12.16 -17.34
N PHE A 84 -15.15 -12.96 -18.37
CA PHE A 84 -13.91 -12.83 -19.13
C PHE A 84 -13.78 -11.49 -19.86
N ALA A 85 -14.88 -10.85 -20.26
CA ALA A 85 -14.83 -9.55 -20.92
C ALA A 85 -14.20 -8.48 -20.02
N ILE A 86 -14.64 -8.40 -18.76
CA ILE A 86 -14.10 -7.43 -17.79
C ILE A 86 -12.83 -7.93 -17.09
N GLY A 87 -12.66 -9.26 -16.97
CA GLY A 87 -11.48 -9.86 -16.36
C GLY A 87 -10.23 -9.76 -17.24
N SER A 88 -10.36 -9.98 -18.55
CA SER A 88 -9.29 -9.77 -19.51
C SER A 88 -8.85 -8.31 -19.56
N ALA A 89 -9.80 -7.36 -19.48
CA ALA A 89 -9.51 -5.94 -19.37
C ALA A 89 -8.67 -5.59 -18.13
N THR A 90 -9.05 -6.10 -16.94
CA THR A 90 -8.27 -5.91 -15.70
C THR A 90 -6.86 -6.52 -15.82
N LEU A 91 -6.74 -7.71 -16.38
CA LEU A 91 -5.43 -8.35 -16.56
C LEU A 91 -4.56 -7.62 -17.59
N MET A 92 -5.14 -7.11 -18.67
CA MET A 92 -4.44 -6.35 -19.71
C MET A 92 -3.91 -5.03 -19.15
N THR A 93 -4.70 -4.27 -18.40
CA THR A 93 -4.23 -3.02 -17.78
C THR A 93 -3.11 -3.28 -16.78
N THR A 94 -3.24 -4.32 -15.96
CA THR A 94 -2.18 -4.72 -15.03
C THR A 94 -0.92 -5.17 -15.76
N ALA A 95 -1.04 -5.94 -16.84
CA ALA A 95 0.12 -6.35 -17.64
C ALA A 95 0.87 -5.13 -18.20
N ILE A 96 0.15 -4.15 -18.77
CA ILE A 96 0.73 -2.90 -19.26
C ILE A 96 1.37 -2.08 -18.12
N ALA A 97 0.73 -2.03 -16.95
CA ALA A 97 1.31 -1.35 -15.79
C ALA A 97 2.64 -1.99 -15.35
N MET A 98 2.70 -3.32 -15.35
CA MET A 98 3.90 -4.06 -14.93
C MET A 98 5.05 -3.95 -15.95
N THR A 99 4.77 -3.85 -17.26
CA THR A 99 5.82 -3.62 -18.27
C THR A 99 6.50 -2.27 -18.13
N VAL A 100 5.83 -1.28 -17.53
CA VAL A 100 6.44 0.02 -17.18
C VAL A 100 7.11 -0.04 -15.81
N ALA A 101 6.37 -0.47 -14.78
CA ALA A 101 6.78 -0.34 -13.40
C ALA A 101 7.96 -1.26 -13.03
N MET A 102 7.99 -2.50 -13.53
CA MET A 102 9.05 -3.45 -13.20
C MET A 102 10.44 -2.99 -13.68
N PRO A 103 10.66 -2.67 -14.97
CA PRO A 103 11.98 -2.28 -15.43
C PRO A 103 12.39 -0.92 -14.87
N VAL A 104 11.52 0.09 -14.92
CA VAL A 104 11.84 1.45 -14.46
C VAL A 104 12.04 1.46 -12.94
N GLY A 105 11.16 0.80 -12.19
CA GLY A 105 11.26 0.70 -10.73
C GLY A 105 12.50 -0.06 -10.26
N LEU A 106 12.82 -1.20 -10.89
CA LEU A 106 14.02 -1.98 -10.53
C LEU A 106 15.31 -1.22 -10.88
N LEU A 107 15.35 -0.55 -12.03
CA LEU A 107 16.50 0.28 -12.41
C LEU A 107 16.69 1.45 -11.44
N ALA A 108 15.60 2.13 -11.04
CA ALA A 108 15.65 3.18 -10.04
C ALA A 108 16.11 2.64 -8.67
N ALA A 109 15.63 1.47 -8.26
CA ALA A 109 16.06 0.80 -7.04
C ALA A 109 17.57 0.50 -7.02
N ILE A 110 18.10 -0.02 -8.13
CA ILE A 110 19.53 -0.32 -8.26
C ILE A 110 20.36 0.96 -8.22
N TYR A 111 19.93 2.01 -8.92
CA TYR A 111 20.59 3.32 -8.85
C TYR A 111 20.66 3.83 -7.42
N LEU A 112 19.51 3.89 -6.73
CA LEU A 112 19.42 4.40 -5.37
C LEU A 112 20.19 3.56 -4.35
N ALA A 113 20.16 2.24 -4.49
CA ALA A 113 20.83 1.32 -3.58
C ALA A 113 22.36 1.37 -3.73
N GLU A 114 22.85 1.29 -4.97
CA GLU A 114 24.26 1.00 -5.25
C GLU A 114 25.04 2.21 -5.78
N TYR A 115 24.43 3.12 -6.54
CA TYR A 115 25.15 4.20 -7.24
C TYR A 115 24.90 5.60 -6.66
N ALA A 116 23.72 5.87 -6.11
CA ALA A 116 23.32 7.20 -5.67
C ALA A 116 24.12 7.66 -4.43
N PRO A 117 24.75 8.86 -4.48
CA PRO A 117 25.36 9.49 -3.32
C PRO A 117 24.34 9.68 -2.19
N ALA A 118 24.80 9.68 -0.94
CA ALA A 118 23.94 9.82 0.23
C ALA A 118 23.04 11.07 0.16
N LYS A 119 23.57 12.21 -0.28
CA LYS A 119 22.81 13.46 -0.44
C LYS A 119 21.68 13.34 -1.47
N LEU A 120 21.97 12.74 -2.62
CA LEU A 120 20.98 12.58 -3.70
C LEU A 120 19.84 11.66 -3.27
N ARG A 121 20.18 10.58 -2.57
CA ARG A 121 19.21 9.63 -2.01
C ARG A 121 18.29 10.25 -0.97
N LEU A 122 18.82 11.10 -0.09
CA LEU A 122 18.04 11.84 0.90
C LEU A 122 17.00 12.77 0.25
N LEU A 123 17.25 13.24 -0.97
CA LEU A 123 16.30 14.02 -1.75
C LEU A 123 15.30 13.13 -2.51
N ILE A 124 15.81 12.18 -3.29
CA ILE A 124 14.99 11.41 -4.25
C ILE A 124 14.06 10.42 -3.56
N LYS A 125 14.51 9.69 -2.53
CA LYS A 125 13.70 8.63 -1.91
C LYS A 125 12.38 9.17 -1.35
N PRO A 126 12.37 10.24 -0.53
CA PRO A 126 11.12 10.85 -0.09
C PRO A 126 10.23 11.33 -1.24
N THR A 127 10.81 11.87 -2.33
CA THR A 127 10.02 12.33 -3.49
C THR A 127 9.37 11.18 -4.26
N LEU A 128 10.08 10.05 -4.43
CA LEU A 128 9.47 8.84 -4.98
C LEU A 128 8.40 8.28 -4.05
N GLU A 129 8.60 8.28 -2.74
CA GLU A 129 7.57 7.86 -1.78
C GLU A 129 6.35 8.78 -1.80
N ALA A 130 6.53 10.09 -2.07
CA ALA A 130 5.44 11.04 -2.21
C ALA A 130 4.49 10.71 -3.37
N LEU A 131 4.97 10.08 -4.46
CA LEU A 131 4.09 9.56 -5.54
C LEU A 131 3.04 8.57 -5.01
N SER A 132 3.41 7.76 -4.01
CA SER A 132 2.48 6.81 -3.38
C SER A 132 1.44 7.51 -2.50
N GLY A 133 1.68 8.77 -2.11
CA GLY A 133 0.77 9.59 -1.34
C GLY A 133 -0.24 10.36 -2.22
N ILE A 134 -0.01 10.44 -3.53
CA ILE A 134 -0.93 11.10 -4.47
C ILE A 134 -2.20 10.24 -4.61
N PRO A 135 -3.40 10.80 -4.38
CA PRO A 135 -4.66 10.08 -4.55
C PRO A 135 -4.85 9.54 -5.97
N THR A 136 -5.43 8.34 -6.09
CA THR A 136 -5.58 7.65 -7.38
C THR A 136 -6.49 8.38 -8.37
N VAL A 137 -7.45 9.16 -7.87
CA VAL A 137 -8.29 10.04 -8.70
C VAL A 137 -7.49 11.14 -9.41
N VAL A 138 -6.39 11.61 -8.79
CA VAL A 138 -5.47 12.59 -9.39
C VAL A 138 -4.70 11.96 -10.55
N TYR A 139 -4.30 10.71 -10.41
CA TYR A 139 -3.72 9.95 -11.52
C TYR A 139 -4.73 9.70 -12.65
N GLY A 140 -6.01 9.48 -12.34
CA GLY A 140 -7.04 9.37 -13.37
C GLY A 140 -7.28 10.68 -14.14
N TYR A 141 -7.29 11.82 -13.45
CA TYR A 141 -7.25 13.15 -14.06
C TYR A 141 -6.06 13.29 -15.01
N PHE A 142 -4.85 12.95 -14.53
CA PHE A 142 -3.61 13.03 -15.30
C PHE A 142 -3.63 12.12 -16.52
N ALA A 143 -4.17 10.91 -16.38
CA ALA A 143 -4.31 9.95 -17.47
C ALA A 143 -5.19 10.50 -18.59
N LEU A 144 -6.35 11.07 -18.26
CA LEU A 144 -7.32 11.54 -19.23
C LEU A 144 -6.90 12.86 -19.91
N LEU A 145 -6.35 13.80 -19.16
CA LEU A 145 -6.14 15.18 -19.67
C LEU A 145 -4.70 15.47 -20.12
N VAL A 146 -3.74 14.67 -19.66
CA VAL A 146 -2.33 14.84 -20.03
C VAL A 146 -1.84 13.66 -20.85
N VAL A 147 -1.96 12.44 -20.33
CA VAL A 147 -1.30 11.28 -20.95
C VAL A 147 -2.00 10.86 -22.24
N ALA A 148 -3.32 10.65 -22.24
CA ALA A 148 -4.06 10.25 -23.44
C ALA A 148 -3.85 11.22 -24.62
N PRO A 149 -4.07 12.55 -24.48
CA PRO A 149 -3.90 13.49 -25.59
C PRO A 149 -2.47 13.55 -26.12
N ASN A 150 -1.47 13.38 -25.26
CA ASN A 150 -0.08 13.35 -25.71
C ASN A 150 0.29 12.03 -26.39
N LEU A 151 -0.22 10.88 -25.90
CA LEU A 151 -0.01 9.59 -26.55
C LEU A 151 -0.69 9.53 -27.92
N GLN A 152 -1.86 10.15 -28.09
CA GLN A 152 -2.58 10.19 -29.37
C GLN A 152 -1.76 10.84 -30.50
N LYS A 153 -0.82 11.73 -30.17
CA LYS A 153 0.09 12.35 -31.15
C LYS A 153 1.11 11.35 -31.70
N PHE A 154 1.44 10.31 -30.94
CA PHE A 154 2.50 9.34 -31.29
C PHE A 154 1.96 7.95 -31.64
N VAL A 155 0.75 7.61 -31.18
CA VAL A 155 0.13 6.30 -31.36
C VAL A 155 -1.15 6.46 -32.20
N PRO A 156 -1.08 6.22 -33.52
CA PRO A 156 -2.25 6.28 -34.39
C PRO A 156 -3.35 5.32 -33.94
N GLY A 157 -4.61 5.77 -33.98
CA GLY A 157 -5.76 4.95 -33.61
C GLY A 157 -6.01 4.83 -32.10
N LEU A 158 -5.24 5.51 -31.26
CA LEU A 158 -5.48 5.57 -29.82
C LEU A 158 -6.74 6.38 -29.51
N GLN A 159 -7.72 5.76 -28.85
CA GLN A 159 -8.91 6.45 -28.39
C GLN A 159 -8.66 7.22 -27.08
N GLY A 160 -9.51 8.20 -26.78
CA GLY A 160 -9.38 9.03 -25.57
C GLY A 160 -9.44 8.19 -24.28
N PHE A 161 -10.31 7.19 -24.25
CA PHE A 161 -10.30 6.12 -23.26
C PHE A 161 -9.63 4.89 -23.85
N SER A 162 -8.68 4.30 -23.14
CA SER A 162 -8.00 3.09 -23.61
C SER A 162 -7.31 2.33 -22.49
N ALA A 163 -7.12 1.02 -22.70
CA ALA A 163 -6.35 0.18 -21.78
C ALA A 163 -4.87 0.61 -21.70
N LEU A 164 -4.31 1.10 -22.81
CA LEU A 164 -2.94 1.59 -22.88
C LEU A 164 -2.73 2.79 -21.95
N THR A 165 -3.56 3.83 -22.08
CA THR A 165 -3.45 5.02 -21.23
C THR A 165 -3.63 4.64 -19.76
N ALA A 166 -4.67 3.88 -19.44
CA ALA A 166 -4.94 3.46 -18.07
C ALA A 166 -3.77 2.64 -17.50
N GLY A 167 -3.30 1.63 -18.23
CA GLY A 167 -2.19 0.77 -17.82
C GLY A 167 -0.88 1.53 -17.64
N LEU A 168 -0.51 2.43 -18.55
CA LEU A 168 0.71 3.23 -18.45
C LEU A 168 0.72 4.10 -17.20
N VAL A 169 -0.38 4.78 -16.91
CA VAL A 169 -0.48 5.65 -15.72
C VAL A 169 -0.56 4.82 -14.43
N THR A 170 -1.25 3.68 -14.44
CA THR A 170 -1.19 2.73 -13.32
C THR A 170 0.24 2.24 -13.10
N GLY A 171 1.02 2.00 -14.16
CA GLY A 171 2.44 1.67 -14.09
C GLY A 171 3.28 2.78 -13.43
N MET A 172 3.03 4.04 -13.79
CA MET A 172 3.68 5.19 -13.14
C MET A 172 3.30 5.30 -11.65
N MET A 173 2.05 5.02 -11.29
CA MET A 173 1.57 5.06 -9.91
C MET A 173 2.20 3.98 -9.02
N ILE A 174 2.36 2.75 -9.53
CA ILE A 174 2.97 1.64 -8.76
C ILE A 174 4.50 1.61 -8.83
N LEU A 175 5.12 2.47 -9.65
CA LEU A 175 6.58 2.59 -9.77
C LEU A 175 7.29 2.75 -8.41
N PRO A 176 6.83 3.62 -7.48
CA PRO A 176 7.49 3.77 -6.18
C PRO A 176 7.45 2.53 -5.31
N ILE A 177 6.39 1.72 -5.43
CA ILE A 177 6.24 0.46 -4.70
C ILE A 177 7.36 -0.49 -5.14
N VAL A 178 7.55 -0.60 -6.46
CA VAL A 178 8.62 -1.41 -7.04
C VAL A 178 9.99 -0.87 -6.65
N SER A 179 10.22 0.43 -6.80
CA SER A 179 11.55 1.02 -6.57
C SER A 179 11.97 1.00 -5.10
N SER A 180 11.09 1.41 -4.18
CA SER A 180 11.44 1.53 -2.75
C SER A 180 11.65 0.16 -2.10
N LEU A 181 10.75 -0.80 -2.35
CA LEU A 181 10.87 -2.14 -1.78
C LEU A 181 12.02 -2.95 -2.40
N SER A 182 12.29 -2.77 -3.70
CA SER A 182 13.47 -3.37 -4.33
C SER A 182 14.77 -2.74 -3.81
N GLU A 183 14.81 -1.43 -3.57
CA GLU A 183 15.99 -0.74 -3.01
C GLU A 183 16.32 -1.31 -1.63
N ASP A 184 15.32 -1.44 -0.77
CA ASP A 184 15.49 -2.00 0.57
C ASP A 184 15.96 -3.46 0.50
N ALA A 185 15.43 -4.27 -0.42
CA ALA A 185 15.88 -5.64 -0.66
C ALA A 185 17.36 -5.71 -1.10
N ILE A 186 17.78 -4.83 -2.02
CA ILE A 186 19.16 -4.76 -2.53
C ILE A 186 20.12 -4.32 -1.41
N ARG A 187 19.73 -3.33 -0.60
CA ARG A 187 20.57 -2.87 0.51
C ARG A 187 20.73 -3.86 1.64
N ASN A 188 19.75 -4.71 1.85
CA ASN A 188 19.82 -5.76 2.87
C ASN A 188 20.80 -6.89 2.51
N VAL A 189 21.32 -6.92 1.27
CA VAL A 189 22.43 -7.82 0.91
C VAL A 189 23.66 -7.44 1.74
N PRO A 190 24.38 -8.38 2.37
CA PRO A 190 25.61 -8.09 3.11
C PRO A 190 26.72 -7.49 2.24
N TYR A 191 27.49 -6.53 2.78
CA TYR A 191 28.63 -5.92 2.07
C TYR A 191 29.72 -6.93 1.71
N SER A 192 29.94 -7.95 2.55
CA SER A 192 30.95 -9.00 2.31
C SER A 192 30.73 -9.76 0.99
N LEU A 193 29.48 -9.94 0.55
CA LEU A 193 29.18 -10.57 -0.73
C LEU A 193 29.58 -9.69 -1.93
N ARG A 194 29.47 -8.36 -1.78
CA ARG A 194 29.93 -7.41 -2.79
C ARG A 194 31.44 -7.42 -2.89
N GLU A 195 32.12 -7.40 -1.75
CA GLU A 195 33.57 -7.46 -1.65
C GLU A 195 34.14 -8.76 -2.23
N ALA A 196 33.47 -9.89 -1.99
CA ALA A 196 33.83 -11.16 -2.63
C ALA A 196 33.73 -11.08 -4.17
N GLY A 197 32.69 -10.43 -4.71
CA GLY A 197 32.57 -10.17 -6.14
C GLY A 197 33.73 -9.32 -6.69
N TYR A 198 34.09 -8.24 -5.98
CA TYR A 198 35.22 -7.39 -6.34
C TYR A 198 36.56 -8.14 -6.27
N ALA A 199 36.75 -8.99 -5.27
CA ALA A 199 37.94 -9.83 -5.14
C ALA A 199 38.08 -10.85 -6.29
N MET A 200 36.96 -11.29 -6.88
CA MET A 200 36.95 -12.13 -8.09
C MET A 200 37.14 -11.34 -9.40
N GLY A 201 37.36 -10.02 -9.33
CA GLY A 201 37.59 -9.16 -10.50
C GLY A 201 36.31 -8.76 -11.25
N PHE A 202 35.15 -8.78 -10.59
CA PHE A 202 33.91 -8.23 -11.14
C PHE A 202 33.93 -6.70 -11.13
N THR A 203 33.38 -6.09 -12.18
CA THR A 203 33.02 -4.66 -12.14
C THR A 203 31.82 -4.45 -11.21
N LYS A 204 31.50 -3.18 -10.88
CA LYS A 204 30.34 -2.87 -10.04
C LYS A 204 29.03 -3.38 -10.65
N GLY A 205 28.79 -3.09 -11.93
CA GLY A 205 27.61 -3.62 -12.63
C GLY A 205 27.55 -5.15 -12.65
N GLU A 206 28.67 -5.84 -12.81
CA GLU A 206 28.70 -7.31 -12.77
C GLU A 206 28.48 -7.88 -11.38
N ALA A 207 29.06 -7.27 -10.34
CA ALA A 207 28.78 -7.65 -8.96
C ALA A 207 27.30 -7.47 -8.64
N ILE A 208 26.68 -6.40 -9.14
CA ILE A 208 25.24 -6.18 -8.99
C ILE A 208 24.45 -7.29 -9.69
N VAL A 209 24.72 -7.55 -10.97
CA VAL A 209 23.94 -8.51 -11.77
C VAL A 209 24.17 -9.96 -11.33
N LYS A 210 25.40 -10.33 -10.97
CA LYS A 210 25.78 -11.72 -10.69
C LYS A 210 25.75 -12.10 -9.21
N VAL A 211 25.76 -11.12 -8.30
CA VAL A 211 25.78 -11.38 -6.85
C VAL A 211 24.61 -10.70 -6.16
N VAL A 212 24.49 -9.38 -6.28
CA VAL A 212 23.52 -8.61 -5.49
C VAL A 212 22.08 -8.92 -5.90
N LEU A 213 21.74 -8.86 -7.19
CA LEU A 213 20.39 -9.11 -7.68
C LEU A 213 19.91 -10.54 -7.40
N PRO A 214 20.71 -11.61 -7.62
CA PRO A 214 20.33 -12.97 -7.22
C PRO A 214 20.05 -13.11 -5.73
N VAL A 215 20.85 -12.47 -4.88
CA VAL A 215 20.66 -12.52 -3.41
C VAL A 215 19.44 -11.68 -2.97
N ALA A 216 19.20 -10.53 -3.60
CA ALA A 216 18.05 -9.67 -3.33
C ALA A 216 16.74 -10.18 -3.97
N PHE A 217 16.81 -11.18 -4.85
CA PHE A 217 15.70 -11.64 -5.68
C PHE A 217 14.40 -11.95 -4.93
N PRO A 218 14.40 -12.61 -3.75
CA PRO A 218 13.16 -12.82 -3.00
C PRO A 218 12.47 -11.51 -2.61
N GLY A 219 13.23 -10.48 -2.21
CA GLY A 219 12.66 -9.17 -1.89
C GLY A 219 12.14 -8.45 -3.13
N ILE A 220 12.85 -8.57 -4.26
CA ILE A 220 12.42 -8.00 -5.54
C ILE A 220 11.10 -8.65 -6.02
N ILE A 221 10.97 -9.98 -5.98
CA ILE A 221 9.70 -10.67 -6.30
C ILE A 221 8.57 -10.22 -5.39
N ALA A 222 8.83 -10.04 -4.09
CA ALA A 222 7.82 -9.58 -3.15
C ALA A 222 7.30 -8.18 -3.55
N SER A 223 8.19 -7.28 -3.96
CA SER A 223 7.81 -5.94 -4.45
C SER A 223 6.96 -6.00 -5.72
N PHE A 224 7.33 -6.87 -6.67
CA PHE A 224 6.60 -7.07 -7.92
C PHE A 224 5.21 -7.64 -7.69
N THR A 225 5.09 -8.64 -6.81
CA THR A 225 3.80 -9.23 -6.46
C THR A 225 2.89 -8.19 -5.82
N LEU A 226 3.41 -7.39 -4.89
CA LEU A 226 2.64 -6.34 -4.23
C LEU A 226 2.21 -5.24 -5.22
N ALA A 227 3.09 -4.84 -6.13
CA ALA A 227 2.77 -3.86 -7.18
C ALA A 227 1.67 -4.38 -8.13
N ALA A 228 1.75 -5.64 -8.57
CA ALA A 228 0.72 -6.26 -9.40
C ALA A 228 -0.61 -6.38 -8.66
N SER A 229 -0.58 -6.78 -7.38
CA SER A 229 -1.76 -6.85 -6.50
C SER A 229 -2.46 -5.48 -6.37
N ARG A 230 -1.67 -4.41 -6.19
CA ARG A 230 -2.21 -3.05 -6.15
C ARG A 230 -2.75 -2.59 -7.51
N SER A 231 -2.12 -2.99 -8.61
CA SER A 231 -2.57 -2.66 -9.97
C SER A 231 -3.88 -3.35 -10.34
N LEU A 232 -4.09 -4.62 -9.95
CA LEU A 232 -5.36 -5.34 -10.18
C LEU A 232 -6.53 -4.65 -9.48
N GLY A 233 -6.27 -4.12 -8.29
CA GLY A 233 -7.23 -3.36 -7.51
C GLY A 233 -7.35 -1.89 -7.87
N GLU A 234 -6.61 -1.40 -8.87
CA GLU A 234 -6.65 0.00 -9.25
C GLU A 234 -8.01 0.33 -9.87
N THR A 235 -8.64 1.37 -9.33
CA THR A 235 -10.06 1.64 -9.57
C THR A 235 -10.30 2.97 -10.26
N MET A 236 -9.63 4.03 -9.82
CA MET A 236 -9.94 5.37 -10.30
C MET A 236 -9.31 5.66 -11.66
N ILE A 237 -8.08 5.20 -11.87
CA ILE A 237 -7.44 5.31 -13.19
C ILE A 237 -8.24 4.53 -14.23
N ALA A 238 -8.66 3.30 -13.91
CA ALA A 238 -9.45 2.47 -14.81
C ALA A 238 -10.83 3.07 -15.10
N ALA A 239 -11.55 3.57 -14.08
CA ALA A 239 -12.87 4.17 -14.26
C ALA A 239 -12.85 5.48 -15.05
N ILE A 240 -11.77 6.28 -14.93
CA ILE A 240 -11.65 7.57 -15.61
C ILE A 240 -11.02 7.44 -17.01
N ALA A 241 -9.96 6.64 -17.15
CA ALA A 241 -9.14 6.60 -18.38
C ALA A 241 -9.29 5.29 -19.18
N GLY A 242 -9.72 4.20 -18.56
CA GLY A 242 -9.95 2.92 -19.24
C GLY A 242 -11.24 2.90 -20.07
N GLY A 243 -12.28 3.56 -19.56
CA GLY A 243 -13.62 3.60 -20.16
C GLY A 243 -14.64 2.75 -19.39
N GLN A 244 -15.83 2.60 -19.96
CA GLN A 244 -16.94 1.82 -19.39
C GLN A 244 -17.54 0.81 -20.40
N HIS A 245 -16.76 0.43 -21.42
CA HIS A 245 -17.19 -0.47 -22.48
C HIS A 245 -16.58 -1.86 -22.28
N PRO A 246 -17.32 -2.84 -21.75
CA PRO A 246 -16.79 -4.15 -21.39
C PRO A 246 -16.72 -5.07 -22.61
N ASN A 247 -15.83 -4.74 -23.55
CA ASN A 247 -15.59 -5.51 -24.75
C ASN A 247 -14.48 -6.54 -24.51
N LEU A 248 -14.68 -7.80 -24.93
CA LEU A 248 -13.62 -8.80 -24.93
C LEU A 248 -12.62 -8.48 -26.05
N THR A 249 -11.47 -7.90 -25.69
CA THR A 249 -10.44 -7.46 -26.65
C THR A 249 -9.04 -7.57 -26.05
N PHE A 250 -8.07 -7.81 -26.92
CA PHE A 250 -6.63 -7.72 -26.61
C PHE A 250 -5.97 -6.48 -27.25
N ASN A 251 -6.75 -5.62 -27.90
CA ASN A 251 -6.25 -4.36 -28.44
C ASN A 251 -6.21 -3.30 -27.33
N PRO A 252 -5.02 -2.81 -26.93
CA PRO A 252 -4.91 -1.87 -25.82
C PRO A 252 -5.30 -0.43 -26.21
N LEU A 253 -5.52 -0.14 -27.49
CA LEU A 253 -5.78 1.21 -28.00
C LEU A 253 -7.25 1.65 -27.88
N ILE A 254 -8.13 0.72 -27.53
CA ILE A 254 -9.58 0.95 -27.47
C ILE A 254 -10.10 0.95 -26.02
N PRO A 255 -11.27 1.55 -25.77
CA PRO A 255 -11.90 1.56 -24.47
C PRO A 255 -12.20 0.15 -23.96
N ILE A 256 -12.03 -0.02 -22.66
CA ILE A 256 -12.27 -1.27 -21.93
C ILE A 256 -13.11 -0.99 -20.67
N GLY A 257 -13.71 -2.03 -20.10
CA GLY A 257 -14.37 -1.97 -18.79
C GLY A 257 -13.69 -2.96 -17.84
N THR A 258 -12.96 -2.48 -16.83
CA THR A 258 -12.35 -3.37 -15.82
C THR A 258 -13.39 -3.78 -14.77
N MET A 259 -13.07 -4.83 -14.00
CA MET A 259 -13.90 -5.26 -12.86
C MET A 259 -14.14 -4.11 -11.87
N THR A 260 -13.10 -3.34 -11.55
CA THR A 260 -13.16 -2.21 -10.61
C THR A 260 -14.00 -1.05 -11.15
N ALA A 261 -13.85 -0.71 -12.44
CA ALA A 261 -14.64 0.32 -13.10
C ALA A 261 -16.13 -0.06 -13.18
N PHE A 262 -16.43 -1.34 -13.44
CA PHE A 262 -17.80 -1.85 -13.43
C PHE A 262 -18.46 -1.70 -12.05
N ILE A 263 -17.76 -2.08 -10.96
CA ILE A 263 -18.31 -1.93 -9.61
C ILE A 263 -18.65 -0.45 -9.34
N ILE A 264 -17.75 0.48 -9.68
CA ILE A 264 -18.01 1.93 -9.54
C ILE A 264 -19.23 2.37 -10.36
N GLN A 265 -19.32 1.94 -11.62
CA GLN A 265 -20.41 2.31 -12.52
C GLN A 265 -21.77 1.96 -11.92
N VAL A 266 -21.88 0.79 -11.29
CA VAL A 266 -23.11 0.32 -10.64
C VAL A 266 -23.34 0.99 -9.28
N SER A 267 -22.28 1.23 -8.52
CA SER A 267 -22.36 1.87 -7.19
C SER A 267 -22.82 3.33 -7.20
N LEU A 268 -22.82 4.01 -8.37
CA LEU A 268 -23.32 5.39 -8.51
C LEU A 268 -24.86 5.55 -8.40
N GLY A 269 -25.55 4.58 -7.78
CA GLY A 269 -26.93 4.76 -7.29
C GLY A 269 -28.04 4.44 -8.29
N ARG A 270 -27.79 3.58 -9.29
CA ARG A 270 -28.79 3.20 -10.31
C ARG A 270 -29.52 1.89 -10.04
N VAL A 271 -29.24 1.23 -8.93
CA VAL A 271 -29.63 -0.17 -8.72
C VAL A 271 -30.29 -0.36 -7.35
N SER A 272 -31.42 -1.07 -7.34
CA SER A 272 -32.16 -1.42 -6.12
C SER A 272 -31.45 -2.53 -5.34
N PHE A 273 -31.52 -2.46 -4.01
CA PHE A 273 -31.05 -3.54 -3.13
C PHE A 273 -31.77 -4.85 -3.47
N ASN A 274 -31.07 -5.98 -3.28
CA ASN A 274 -31.53 -7.34 -3.63
C ASN A 274 -31.82 -7.60 -5.11
N SER A 275 -31.51 -6.66 -6.01
CA SER A 275 -31.61 -6.93 -7.44
C SER A 275 -30.44 -7.78 -7.94
N LEU A 276 -30.62 -8.41 -9.10
CA LEU A 276 -29.55 -9.16 -9.76
C LEU A 276 -28.32 -8.29 -10.06
N ALA A 277 -28.53 -7.03 -10.48
CA ALA A 277 -27.45 -6.08 -10.71
C ALA A 277 -26.69 -5.73 -9.42
N PHE A 278 -27.38 -5.68 -8.27
CA PHE A 278 -26.75 -5.51 -6.96
C PHE A 278 -25.90 -6.74 -6.61
N GLN A 279 -26.41 -7.95 -6.76
CA GLN A 279 -25.63 -9.17 -6.50
C GLN A 279 -24.43 -9.32 -7.44
N THR A 280 -24.54 -8.78 -8.66
CA THR A 280 -23.46 -8.83 -9.66
C THR A 280 -22.21 -8.09 -9.20
N ILE A 281 -22.32 -6.92 -8.53
CA ILE A 281 -21.13 -6.21 -8.04
C ILE A 281 -20.38 -6.98 -6.96
N PHE A 282 -21.07 -7.72 -6.09
CA PHE A 282 -20.45 -8.59 -5.09
C PHE A 282 -19.81 -9.81 -5.75
N THR A 283 -20.44 -10.38 -6.77
CA THR A 283 -19.90 -11.50 -7.53
C THR A 283 -18.61 -11.12 -8.26
N VAL A 284 -18.59 -9.96 -8.92
CA VAL A 284 -17.36 -9.40 -9.52
C VAL A 284 -16.32 -9.10 -8.45
N GLY A 285 -16.75 -8.55 -7.31
CA GLY A 285 -15.88 -8.33 -6.15
C GLY A 285 -15.26 -9.63 -5.62
N MET A 286 -16.01 -10.73 -5.59
CA MET A 286 -15.53 -12.04 -5.18
C MET A 286 -14.47 -12.58 -6.14
N VAL A 287 -14.69 -12.46 -7.45
CA VAL A 287 -13.68 -12.85 -8.46
C VAL A 287 -12.40 -12.02 -8.30
N LEU A 288 -12.52 -10.69 -8.15
CA LEU A 288 -11.39 -9.80 -7.95
C LEU A 288 -10.62 -10.14 -6.65
N PHE A 289 -11.35 -10.41 -5.56
CA PHE A 289 -10.76 -10.83 -4.29
C PHE A 289 -10.01 -12.16 -4.43
N LEU A 290 -10.58 -13.15 -5.11
CA LEU A 290 -9.93 -14.45 -5.35
C LEU A 290 -8.66 -14.32 -6.20
N ILE A 291 -8.70 -13.53 -7.29
CA ILE A 291 -7.51 -13.28 -8.13
C ILE A 291 -6.41 -12.61 -7.29
N THR A 292 -6.78 -11.62 -6.48
CA THR A 292 -5.83 -10.89 -5.63
C THR A 292 -5.22 -11.80 -4.57
N LEU A 293 -6.05 -12.61 -3.90
CA LEU A 293 -5.61 -13.58 -2.90
C LEU A 293 -4.68 -14.64 -3.52
N ALA A 294 -5.02 -15.14 -4.72
CA ALA A 294 -4.20 -16.11 -5.43
C ALA A 294 -2.81 -15.53 -5.77
N LEU A 295 -2.77 -14.30 -6.28
CA LEU A 295 -1.51 -13.62 -6.61
C LEU A 295 -0.64 -13.38 -5.38
N ASN A 296 -1.23 -12.89 -4.28
CA ASN A 296 -0.51 -12.65 -3.03
C ASN A 296 0.03 -13.96 -2.43
N THR A 297 -0.77 -15.02 -2.45
CA THR A 297 -0.38 -16.35 -1.98
C THR A 297 0.78 -16.91 -2.82
N LEU A 298 0.70 -16.76 -4.14
CA LEU A 298 1.77 -17.16 -5.06
C LEU A 298 3.06 -16.39 -4.78
N GLY A 299 2.99 -15.07 -4.57
CA GLY A 299 4.15 -14.26 -4.21
C GLY A 299 4.82 -14.73 -2.92
N HIS A 300 4.03 -14.95 -1.86
CA HIS A 300 4.56 -15.48 -0.61
C HIS A 300 5.21 -16.86 -0.77
N TRP A 301 4.61 -17.74 -1.58
CA TRP A 301 5.18 -19.05 -1.88
C TRP A 301 6.51 -18.93 -2.65
N LEU A 302 6.58 -18.07 -3.68
CA LEU A 302 7.80 -17.83 -4.48
C LEU A 302 8.95 -17.32 -3.62
N VAL A 303 8.67 -16.36 -2.73
CA VAL A 303 9.65 -15.78 -1.80
C VAL A 303 10.18 -16.85 -0.84
N ARG A 304 9.29 -17.67 -0.26
CA ARG A 304 9.67 -18.74 0.67
C ARG A 304 10.52 -19.81 -0.01
N ARG A 305 10.20 -20.19 -1.25
CA ARG A 305 10.96 -21.18 -2.02
C ARG A 305 12.40 -20.75 -2.26
N HIS A 306 12.63 -19.51 -2.67
CA HIS A 306 13.98 -19.00 -2.97
C HIS A 306 14.83 -18.77 -1.72
N ARG A 307 14.22 -18.30 -0.61
CA ARG A 307 14.94 -18.14 0.66
C ARG A 307 15.53 -19.48 1.14
N LYS A 308 14.76 -20.57 1.08
CA LYS A 308 15.23 -21.92 1.45
C LYS A 308 16.41 -22.40 0.58
N ALA A 309 16.32 -22.17 -0.74
CA ALA A 309 17.39 -22.55 -1.66
C ALA A 309 18.71 -21.82 -1.36
N MET A 310 18.67 -20.52 -1.03
CA MET A 310 19.88 -19.77 -0.67
C MET A 310 20.48 -20.21 0.66
N THR A 311 19.68 -20.46 1.70
CA THR A 311 20.19 -20.94 2.99
C THR A 311 20.90 -22.29 2.86
N GLN A 312 20.45 -23.14 1.93
CA GLN A 312 21.07 -24.45 1.65
C GLN A 312 22.33 -24.36 0.78
N GLY A 313 22.50 -23.30 -0.02
CA GLY A 313 23.62 -23.17 -0.97
C GLY A 313 24.85 -22.41 -0.45
N VAL A 314 24.73 -21.62 0.62
CA VAL A 314 25.80 -20.69 1.06
C VAL A 314 26.73 -21.28 2.14
N VAL A 315 26.31 -22.33 2.85
CA VAL A 315 27.17 -22.98 3.85
C VAL A 315 27.63 -24.32 3.28
N PRO A 316 28.86 -24.46 2.78
CA PRO A 316 29.44 -25.79 2.67
C PRO A 316 29.38 -26.38 4.08
N SER A 317 28.63 -27.47 4.25
CA SER A 317 28.64 -28.24 5.47
C SER A 317 30.05 -28.77 5.66
N PHE A 318 30.89 -28.03 6.39
CA PHE A 318 32.13 -28.60 6.86
C PHE A 318 31.74 -29.81 7.70
N PRO A 319 32.31 -31.00 7.45
CA PRO A 319 32.11 -32.13 8.35
C PRO A 319 32.44 -31.63 9.74
N GLN A 320 31.45 -31.59 10.64
CA GLN A 320 31.73 -31.35 12.04
C GLN A 320 32.66 -32.48 12.45
N ILE A 321 33.87 -32.13 12.90
CA ILE A 321 34.81 -33.10 13.46
C ILE A 321 34.10 -33.68 14.68
N ALA A 322 33.45 -34.84 14.49
CA ALA A 322 32.51 -35.39 15.46
C ALA A 322 33.24 -36.00 16.67
N ASN A 323 34.51 -36.39 16.48
CA ASN A 323 35.31 -37.02 17.51
C ASN A 323 36.72 -36.42 17.57
N SER A 324 37.24 -36.20 18.79
CA SER A 324 38.63 -35.81 19.03
C SER A 324 39.66 -36.82 18.50
N SER A 325 39.24 -38.06 18.21
CA SER A 325 40.05 -39.09 17.57
C SER A 325 40.37 -38.79 16.10
N ASP A 326 39.59 -37.96 15.41
CA ASP A 326 39.85 -37.57 14.00
C ASP A 326 40.99 -36.53 13.90
N LEU A 327 41.31 -35.86 15.01
CA LEU A 327 42.50 -34.99 15.14
C LEU A 327 43.81 -35.79 15.24
N ASN A 328 43.74 -37.10 15.48
CA ASN A 328 44.89 -38.01 15.42
C ASN A 328 45.13 -38.59 14.02
N SER A 329 44.46 -38.07 12.99
CA SER A 329 44.90 -38.32 11.62
C SER A 329 46.33 -37.82 11.48
N LYS A 330 47.23 -38.73 11.08
CA LYS A 330 48.69 -38.51 10.98
C LYS A 330 48.98 -37.09 10.50
N PRO A 331 49.93 -36.35 11.12
CA PRO A 331 50.31 -35.04 10.63
C PRO A 331 50.59 -35.14 9.14
N LEU A 332 49.94 -34.29 8.35
CA LEU A 332 50.14 -34.23 6.90
C LEU A 332 51.64 -34.19 6.65
N SER A 333 52.18 -35.29 6.10
CA SER A 333 53.60 -35.40 5.81
C SER A 333 54.02 -34.19 4.96
N PRO A 334 55.17 -33.55 5.20
CA PRO A 334 55.66 -32.48 4.33
C PRO A 334 55.74 -32.90 2.86
N SER A 335 55.78 -34.20 2.56
CA SER A 335 55.72 -34.75 1.20
C SER A 335 54.33 -34.71 0.54
N SER A 336 53.21 -34.69 1.29
CA SER A 336 51.86 -34.56 0.70
C SER A 336 51.52 -33.10 0.34
N LEU A 337 52.16 -32.14 1.01
CA LEU A 337 52.16 -30.72 0.62
C LEU A 337 53.01 -30.43 -0.63
N LYS A 338 53.83 -31.38 -1.09
CA LYS A 338 54.55 -31.31 -2.38
C LYS A 338 53.68 -31.67 -3.59
N ARG A 339 52.35 -31.45 -3.53
CA ARG A 339 51.60 -31.27 -4.77
C ARG A 339 52.12 -29.96 -5.38
N ARG A 340 53.17 -30.06 -6.20
CA ARG A 340 53.60 -28.99 -7.09
C ARG A 340 52.33 -28.55 -7.82
N LEU A 341 51.88 -27.32 -7.55
CA LEU A 341 50.92 -26.67 -8.42
C LEU A 341 51.45 -26.90 -9.85
N PRO A 342 50.62 -27.44 -10.76
CA PRO A 342 51.08 -27.69 -12.12
C PRO A 342 51.75 -26.39 -12.61
N PRO A 343 52.97 -26.47 -13.18
CA PRO A 343 53.64 -25.27 -13.66
C PRO A 343 52.69 -24.56 -14.60
N ILE A 344 52.45 -23.27 -14.36
CA ILE A 344 51.60 -22.44 -15.21
C ILE A 344 52.29 -22.40 -16.58
N SER A 345 51.93 -23.35 -17.44
CA SER A 345 52.67 -23.68 -18.66
C SER A 345 52.37 -22.74 -19.83
N ALA A 346 51.47 -21.78 -19.63
CA ALA A 346 51.23 -20.70 -20.56
C ALA A 346 50.93 -19.41 -19.80
N PRO A 347 51.46 -18.25 -20.22
CA PRO A 347 50.94 -16.97 -19.76
C PRO A 347 49.45 -16.96 -20.10
N ILE A 348 48.61 -16.93 -19.06
CA ILE A 348 47.16 -16.79 -19.22
C ILE A 348 46.95 -15.48 -19.96
N LYS A 349 46.64 -15.55 -21.26
CA LYS A 349 46.30 -14.36 -22.05
C LYS A 349 44.94 -13.86 -21.55
N PHE A 350 44.99 -12.95 -20.59
CA PHE A 350 43.82 -12.23 -20.10
C PHE A 350 43.33 -11.31 -21.24
N HIS A 351 42.42 -11.80 -22.06
CA HIS A 351 41.64 -10.96 -22.95
C HIS A 351 40.63 -10.19 -22.09
N THR A 352 41.08 -9.09 -21.48
CA THR A 352 40.18 -8.20 -20.78
C THR A 352 39.35 -7.48 -21.83
N ALA A 353 38.07 -7.87 -21.98
CA ALA A 353 37.08 -7.05 -22.67
C ALA A 353 36.76 -5.79 -21.83
N PHE A 354 37.79 -5.11 -21.32
CA PHE A 354 37.73 -4.06 -20.29
C PHE A 354 36.90 -2.88 -20.78
N GLN A 355 37.14 -2.43 -22.02
CA GLN A 355 36.37 -1.34 -22.64
C GLN A 355 34.88 -1.69 -22.76
N ARG A 356 34.54 -2.89 -23.24
CA ARG A 356 33.13 -3.34 -23.36
C ARG A 356 32.45 -3.44 -21.99
N ARG A 357 33.12 -4.05 -21.00
CA ARG A 357 32.60 -4.18 -19.63
C ARG A 357 32.36 -2.80 -18.99
N TYR A 358 33.27 -1.86 -19.21
CA TYR A 358 33.16 -0.50 -18.71
C TYR A 358 32.03 0.30 -19.37
N TRP A 359 31.87 0.20 -20.69
CA TRP A 359 30.77 0.84 -21.41
C TRP A 359 29.40 0.28 -21.01
N LEU A 360 29.28 -1.04 -20.80
CA LEU A 360 28.06 -1.65 -20.30
C LEU A 360 27.71 -1.17 -18.89
N ASP A 361 28.69 -1.01 -18.00
CA ASP A 361 28.48 -0.47 -16.65
C ASP A 361 28.04 1.01 -16.71
N ARG A 362 28.66 1.84 -17.57
CA ARG A 362 28.21 3.24 -17.77
C ARG A 362 26.80 3.32 -18.33
N LEU A 363 26.48 2.54 -19.36
CA LEU A 363 25.13 2.50 -19.94
C LEU A 363 24.11 2.09 -18.87
N PHE A 364 24.44 1.08 -18.06
CA PHE A 364 23.60 0.63 -16.96
C PHE A 364 23.33 1.75 -15.95
N ILE A 365 24.35 2.51 -15.55
CA ILE A 365 24.21 3.67 -14.65
C ILE A 365 23.31 4.75 -15.26
N ILE A 366 23.52 5.09 -16.54
CA ILE A 366 22.73 6.12 -17.24
C ILE A 366 21.25 5.71 -17.29
N LEU A 367 20.96 4.46 -17.65
CA LEU A 367 19.59 3.93 -17.67
C LEU A 367 18.96 3.94 -16.27
N ALA A 368 19.73 3.56 -15.25
CA ALA A 368 19.28 3.53 -13.87
C ALA A 368 18.97 4.95 -13.31
N PHE A 369 19.80 5.92 -13.67
CA PHE A 369 19.56 7.33 -13.35
C PHE A 369 18.36 7.91 -14.10
N ALA A 370 18.25 7.65 -15.41
CA ALA A 370 17.13 8.09 -16.22
C ALA A 370 15.79 7.52 -15.72
N ALA A 371 15.78 6.25 -15.30
CA ALA A 371 14.61 5.61 -14.70
C ALA A 371 14.17 6.31 -13.39
N THR A 372 15.12 6.79 -12.59
CA THR A 372 14.85 7.54 -11.37
C THR A 372 14.28 8.93 -11.69
N LEU A 373 14.81 9.60 -12.71
CA LEU A 373 14.29 10.89 -13.18
C LEU A 373 12.88 10.80 -13.76
N ALA A 374 12.54 9.69 -14.42
CA ALA A 374 11.21 9.49 -14.99
C ALA A 374 10.10 9.60 -13.93
N GLY A 375 10.30 9.01 -12.75
CA GLY A 375 9.34 9.14 -11.64
C GLY A 375 9.16 10.59 -11.19
N LEU A 376 10.26 11.34 -11.07
CA LEU A 376 10.23 12.76 -10.68
C LEU A 376 9.55 13.63 -11.76
N ALA A 377 9.80 13.33 -13.03
CA ALA A 377 9.20 14.04 -14.15
C ALA A 377 7.67 13.86 -14.16
N VAL A 378 7.16 12.66 -13.87
CA VAL A 378 5.71 12.42 -13.77
C VAL A 378 5.06 13.33 -12.72
N ILE A 379 5.66 13.43 -11.53
CA ILE A 379 5.17 14.32 -10.47
C ILE A 379 5.15 15.77 -10.94
N ALA A 380 6.26 16.23 -11.50
CA ALA A 380 6.43 17.61 -11.92
C ALA A 380 5.40 18.00 -12.98
N VAL A 381 5.20 17.14 -14.00
CA VAL A 381 4.22 17.39 -15.07
C VAL A 381 2.79 17.34 -14.52
N LEU A 382 2.47 16.37 -13.65
CA LEU A 382 1.14 16.25 -13.05
C LEU A 382 0.78 17.50 -12.25
N PHE A 383 1.66 17.96 -11.37
CA PHE A 383 1.38 19.16 -10.57
C PHE A 383 1.42 20.44 -11.39
N PHE A 384 2.32 20.52 -12.37
CA PHE A 384 2.37 21.67 -13.28
C PHE A 384 1.06 21.80 -14.07
N ASP A 385 0.55 20.71 -14.65
CA ASP A 385 -0.73 20.72 -15.38
C ASP A 385 -1.92 21.07 -14.48
N ALA A 386 -2.01 20.43 -13.31
CA ALA A 386 -3.09 20.71 -12.35
C ALA A 386 -3.06 22.17 -11.89
N PHE A 387 -1.87 22.72 -11.60
CA PHE A 387 -1.71 24.12 -11.23
C PHE A 387 -2.11 25.05 -12.37
N ASN A 388 -1.59 24.81 -13.58
CA ASN A 388 -1.82 25.68 -14.73
C ASN A 388 -3.30 25.74 -15.15
N ARG A 389 -4.04 24.64 -15.01
CA ARG A 389 -5.49 24.61 -15.33
C ARG A 389 -6.38 25.04 -14.17
N GLY A 390 -5.96 24.76 -12.93
CA GLY A 390 -6.77 24.98 -11.74
C GLY A 390 -6.59 26.35 -11.10
N SER A 391 -5.44 27.02 -11.27
CA SER A 391 -5.11 28.22 -10.50
C SER A 391 -6.06 29.39 -10.76
N SER A 392 -6.63 29.50 -11.97
CA SER A 392 -7.60 30.56 -12.31
C SER A 392 -8.94 30.40 -11.59
N GLN A 393 -9.30 29.18 -11.21
CA GLN A 393 -10.57 28.86 -10.52
C GLN A 393 -10.43 28.94 -8.99
N LEU A 394 -9.22 29.16 -8.46
CA LEU A 394 -9.00 29.27 -7.03
C LEU A 394 -9.39 30.66 -6.52
N ASP A 395 -10.65 30.80 -6.11
CA ASP A 395 -11.13 31.97 -5.38
C ASP A 395 -11.86 31.58 -4.09
N TRP A 396 -12.25 32.59 -3.31
CA TRP A 396 -12.95 32.35 -2.05
C TRP A 396 -14.36 31.76 -2.27
N GLN A 397 -15.00 32.09 -3.39
CA GLN A 397 -16.28 31.52 -3.79
C GLN A 397 -16.16 30.02 -4.07
N PHE A 398 -15.10 29.57 -4.70
CA PHE A 398 -14.87 28.16 -5.00
C PHE A 398 -14.72 27.34 -3.71
N VAL A 399 -13.99 27.86 -2.73
CA VAL A 399 -13.76 27.15 -1.45
C VAL A 399 -15.01 27.14 -0.58
N THR A 400 -15.74 28.26 -0.51
CA THR A 400 -16.90 28.42 0.40
C THR A 400 -18.26 28.15 -0.25
N GLY A 401 -18.30 28.08 -1.58
CA GLY A 401 -19.50 27.88 -2.37
C GLY A 401 -19.97 26.43 -2.41
N PHE A 402 -21.24 26.28 -2.73
CA PHE A 402 -21.88 24.98 -2.94
C PHE A 402 -21.63 24.48 -4.37
N PRO A 403 -21.66 23.15 -4.61
CA PRO A 403 -21.54 22.62 -5.96
C PRO A 403 -22.70 23.12 -6.82
N SER A 404 -22.39 23.49 -8.06
CA SER A 404 -23.36 23.97 -9.04
C SER A 404 -23.35 23.10 -10.29
N ARG A 405 -24.45 23.15 -11.05
CA ARG A 405 -24.52 22.59 -12.41
C ARG A 405 -23.85 23.51 -13.42
N LYS A 406 -23.65 24.78 -13.09
CA LYS A 406 -22.86 25.74 -13.85
C LYS A 406 -21.41 25.70 -13.35
N PRO A 407 -20.42 25.51 -14.23
CA PRO A 407 -19.01 25.46 -13.83
C PRO A 407 -18.54 26.71 -13.08
N GLU A 408 -18.97 27.90 -13.53
CA GLU A 408 -18.56 29.20 -12.99
C GLU A 408 -18.97 29.41 -11.53
N ASP A 409 -20.11 28.83 -11.13
CA ASP A 409 -20.67 28.99 -9.77
C ASP A 409 -20.32 27.81 -8.85
N ALA A 410 -19.56 26.82 -9.32
CA ALA A 410 -19.41 25.55 -8.63
C ALA A 410 -18.32 25.60 -7.55
N GLY A 411 -18.72 25.52 -6.27
CA GLY A 411 -17.79 25.41 -5.15
C GLY A 411 -17.65 23.98 -4.58
N ILE A 412 -16.68 23.82 -3.67
CA ILE A 412 -16.29 22.53 -3.05
C ILE A 412 -16.64 22.42 -1.56
N PHE A 413 -17.33 23.41 -0.97
CA PHE A 413 -17.50 23.49 0.48
C PHE A 413 -18.07 22.21 1.13
N PRO A 414 -19.16 21.61 0.63
CA PRO A 414 -19.68 20.35 1.17
C PRO A 414 -18.67 19.18 1.09
N ALA A 415 -17.89 19.12 0.01
CA ALA A 415 -16.89 18.08 -0.22
C ALA A 415 -15.69 18.23 0.71
N LEU A 416 -15.27 19.48 0.98
CA LEU A 416 -14.24 19.78 1.96
C LEU A 416 -14.70 19.40 3.37
N MET A 417 -15.91 19.79 3.77
CA MET A 417 -16.49 19.45 5.08
C MET A 417 -16.65 17.94 5.26
N GLY A 418 -17.17 17.23 4.26
CA GLY A 418 -17.26 15.77 4.31
C GLY A 418 -15.90 15.09 4.43
N THR A 419 -14.87 15.61 3.74
CA THR A 419 -13.50 15.08 3.85
C THR A 419 -12.92 15.28 5.25
N LEU A 420 -13.11 16.45 5.86
CA LEU A 420 -12.66 16.72 7.23
C LEU A 420 -13.38 15.85 8.26
N TRP A 421 -14.69 15.66 8.09
CA TRP A 421 -15.48 14.77 8.93
C TRP A 421 -14.99 13.32 8.87
N LEU A 422 -14.74 12.82 7.66
CA LEU A 422 -14.18 11.48 7.44
C LEU A 422 -12.80 11.35 8.09
N LEU A 423 -11.93 12.36 7.95
CA LEU A 423 -10.60 12.37 8.56
C LEU A 423 -10.69 12.23 10.09
N VAL A 424 -11.50 13.09 10.72
CA VAL A 424 -11.62 13.12 12.19
C VAL A 424 -12.23 11.82 12.72
N LEU A 425 -13.35 11.37 12.15
CA LEU A 425 -14.02 10.15 12.62
C LEU A 425 -13.17 8.91 12.37
N THR A 426 -12.55 8.79 11.20
CA THR A 426 -11.66 7.67 10.90
C THR A 426 -10.45 7.68 11.83
N GLY A 427 -9.87 8.85 12.13
CA GLY A 427 -8.77 8.95 13.09
C GLY A 427 -9.16 8.50 14.49
N ILE A 428 -10.30 8.95 15.01
CA ILE A 428 -10.82 8.59 16.34
C ILE A 428 -11.09 7.09 16.44
N LEU A 429 -11.62 6.47 15.39
CA LEU A 429 -11.96 5.05 15.38
C LEU A 429 -10.72 4.16 15.13
N ALA A 430 -9.92 4.50 14.12
CA ALA A 430 -8.79 3.68 13.70
C ALA A 430 -7.65 3.72 14.72
N PHE A 431 -7.34 4.88 15.31
CA PHE A 431 -6.20 5.03 16.23
C PHE A 431 -6.21 4.02 17.40
N PRO A 432 -7.26 3.95 18.25
CA PRO A 432 -7.27 3.01 19.37
C PRO A 432 -7.27 1.55 18.90
N ILE A 433 -7.97 1.23 17.81
CA ILE A 433 -8.06 -0.14 17.31
C ILE A 433 -6.72 -0.60 16.74
N GLY A 434 -6.09 0.21 15.89
CA GLY A 434 -4.82 -0.12 15.24
C GLY A 434 -3.65 -0.13 16.20
N VAL A 435 -3.56 0.88 17.09
CA VAL A 435 -2.51 0.94 18.11
C VAL A 435 -2.68 -0.17 19.14
N GLY A 436 -3.91 -0.41 19.62
CA GLY A 436 -4.20 -1.49 20.55
C GLY A 436 -3.87 -2.87 19.97
N THR A 437 -4.28 -3.13 18.72
CA THR A 437 -3.94 -4.37 18.02
C THR A 437 -2.43 -4.55 17.90
N ALA A 438 -1.69 -3.51 17.50
CA ALA A 438 -0.25 -3.57 17.37
C ALA A 438 0.47 -3.83 18.70
N ILE A 439 0.04 -3.19 19.78
CA ILE A 439 0.56 -3.45 21.13
C ILE A 439 0.33 -4.90 21.53
N PHE A 440 -0.87 -5.44 21.29
CA PHE A 440 -1.18 -6.84 21.61
C PHE A 440 -0.28 -7.82 20.88
N LEU A 441 -0.14 -7.64 19.56
CA LEU A 441 0.68 -8.49 18.70
C LEU A 441 2.15 -8.41 19.07
N GLU A 442 2.67 -7.21 19.36
CA GLU A 442 4.10 -7.02 19.59
C GLU A 442 4.54 -7.31 21.02
N LYS A 443 3.68 -7.03 22.00
CA LYS A 443 4.04 -7.10 23.42
C LYS A 443 3.28 -8.15 24.20
N TYR A 444 2.26 -8.84 23.68
CA TYR A 444 1.53 -9.84 24.47
C TYR A 444 1.36 -11.19 23.78
N LEU A 445 1.49 -11.27 22.45
CA LEU A 445 1.51 -12.52 21.73
C LEU A 445 2.92 -13.13 21.71
N PRO A 446 3.08 -14.41 22.09
CA PRO A 446 4.31 -15.13 21.80
C PRO A 446 4.40 -15.45 20.30
N ASP A 447 5.62 -15.67 19.80
CA ASP A 447 5.87 -16.09 18.41
C ASP A 447 5.42 -17.54 18.17
N ASN A 448 4.12 -17.70 17.96
CA ASN A 448 3.46 -18.97 17.69
C ASN A 448 2.64 -18.92 16.39
N CYS A 449 1.98 -20.03 16.05
CA CYS A 449 1.13 -20.12 14.86
C CYS A 449 0.03 -19.04 14.82
N ILE A 450 -0.54 -18.66 15.98
CA ILE A 450 -1.57 -17.62 16.06
C ILE A 450 -1.00 -16.26 15.64
N ASN A 451 0.21 -15.91 16.09
CA ASN A 451 0.89 -14.68 15.65
C ASN A 451 1.08 -14.70 14.13
N GLN A 452 1.56 -15.81 13.57
CA GLN A 452 1.74 -15.94 12.12
C GLN A 452 0.42 -15.81 11.34
N ILE A 453 -0.68 -16.39 11.83
CA ILE A 453 -2.00 -16.25 11.20
C ILE A 453 -2.46 -14.79 11.21
N LEU A 454 -2.31 -14.10 12.34
CA LEU A 454 -2.67 -12.68 12.47
C LEU A 454 -1.82 -11.80 11.54
N GLU A 455 -0.51 -12.07 11.45
CA GLU A 455 0.38 -11.36 10.54
C GLU A 455 0.01 -11.56 9.08
N ILE A 456 -0.27 -12.81 8.67
CA ILE A 456 -0.72 -13.13 7.32
C ILE A 456 -2.07 -12.46 7.03
N ASN A 457 -2.98 -12.44 8.00
CA ASN A 457 -4.27 -11.78 7.86
C ASN A 457 -4.12 -10.27 7.61
N ILE A 458 -3.30 -9.58 8.41
CA ILE A 458 -3.02 -8.15 8.26
C ILE A 458 -2.33 -7.86 6.92
N ALA A 459 -1.39 -8.71 6.51
CA ALA A 459 -0.73 -8.61 5.21
C ALA A 459 -1.73 -8.78 4.05
N ASN A 460 -2.63 -9.77 4.15
CA ASN A 460 -3.67 -10.01 3.15
C ASN A 460 -4.65 -8.84 3.08
N LEU A 461 -5.13 -8.31 4.22
CA LEU A 461 -6.00 -7.13 4.27
C LEU A 461 -5.35 -5.92 3.58
N SER A 462 -4.06 -5.68 3.84
CA SER A 462 -3.32 -4.58 3.18
C SER A 462 -3.29 -4.68 1.66
N ALA A 463 -3.47 -5.89 1.12
CA ALA A 463 -3.47 -6.18 -0.30
C ALA A 463 -4.87 -6.33 -0.91
N VAL A 464 -5.94 -6.31 -0.10
CA VAL A 464 -7.32 -6.32 -0.60
C VAL A 464 -7.59 -5.03 -1.38
N PRO A 465 -8.14 -5.09 -2.61
CA PRO A 465 -8.49 -3.90 -3.37
C PRO A 465 -9.46 -2.98 -2.60
N SER A 466 -9.24 -1.67 -2.63
CA SER A 466 -10.02 -0.73 -1.81
C SER A 466 -11.51 -0.73 -2.14
N ILE A 467 -11.89 -1.07 -3.38
CA ILE A 467 -13.31 -1.23 -3.76
C ILE A 467 -14.02 -2.36 -3.00
N ILE A 468 -13.31 -3.41 -2.58
CA ILE A 468 -13.89 -4.52 -1.81
C ILE A 468 -14.29 -4.06 -0.40
N TYR A 469 -13.49 -3.18 0.21
CA TYR A 469 -13.89 -2.51 1.45
C TYR A 469 -15.11 -1.63 1.25
N GLY A 470 -15.23 -0.99 0.07
CA GLY A 470 -16.43 -0.27 -0.33
C GLY A 470 -17.69 -1.15 -0.36
N LEU A 471 -17.60 -2.34 -0.97
CA LEU A 471 -18.69 -3.32 -0.99
C LEU A 471 -19.04 -3.83 0.42
N LEU A 472 -18.04 -4.09 1.25
CA LEU A 472 -18.26 -4.39 2.67
C LEU A 472 -19.02 -3.26 3.35
N GLY A 473 -18.59 -2.01 3.14
CA GLY A 473 -19.22 -0.85 3.77
C GLY A 473 -20.66 -0.64 3.32
N LEU A 474 -20.94 -0.88 2.03
CA LEU A 474 -22.29 -0.84 1.48
C LEU A 474 -23.21 -1.89 2.14
N GLU A 475 -22.76 -3.13 2.25
CA GLU A 475 -23.61 -4.18 2.84
C GLU A 475 -23.69 -4.04 4.37
N LEU A 476 -22.55 -3.90 5.05
CA LEU A 476 -22.50 -3.92 6.50
C LEU A 476 -22.93 -2.59 7.13
N PHE A 477 -22.35 -1.47 6.69
CA PHE A 477 -22.55 -0.17 7.36
C PHE A 477 -23.74 0.60 6.82
N VAL A 478 -23.98 0.56 5.51
CA VAL A 478 -25.09 1.28 4.87
C VAL A 478 -26.40 0.51 4.98
N ARG A 479 -26.38 -0.82 4.81
CA ARG A 479 -27.60 -1.64 4.80
C ARG A 479 -27.88 -2.30 6.14
N LEU A 480 -26.99 -3.18 6.64
CA LEU A 480 -27.25 -3.93 7.87
C LEU A 480 -27.29 -3.03 9.11
N LEU A 481 -26.36 -2.07 9.21
CA LEU A 481 -26.26 -1.14 10.34
C LEU A 481 -26.94 0.22 10.07
N ALA A 482 -27.82 0.31 9.07
CA ALA A 482 -28.59 1.52 8.77
C ALA A 482 -29.27 2.16 10.02
N PRO A 483 -29.84 1.40 10.97
CA PRO A 483 -30.45 1.97 12.17
C PRO A 483 -29.46 2.69 13.10
N LEU A 484 -28.16 2.38 13.00
CA LEU A 484 -27.09 3.02 13.76
C LEU A 484 -26.38 4.10 12.95
N THR A 485 -26.14 3.85 11.67
CA THR A 485 -25.34 4.74 10.80
C THR A 485 -26.16 5.82 10.13
N GLY A 486 -27.46 5.60 9.92
CA GLY A 486 -28.30 6.44 9.05
C GLY A 486 -28.18 6.12 7.56
N GLY A 487 -27.62 4.96 7.19
CA GLY A 487 -27.51 4.53 5.81
C GLY A 487 -26.24 5.06 5.12
N ALA A 488 -26.38 5.65 3.93
CA ALA A 488 -25.29 6.23 3.16
C ALA A 488 -24.85 7.57 3.78
N SER A 489 -24.16 7.49 4.92
CA SER A 489 -23.81 8.61 5.77
C SER A 489 -22.31 8.76 5.99
N VAL A 490 -21.90 9.94 6.52
CA VAL A 490 -20.50 10.20 6.92
C VAL A 490 -19.96 9.06 7.81
N LEU A 491 -20.76 8.57 8.77
CA LEU A 491 -20.36 7.53 9.70
C LEU A 491 -20.10 6.19 8.98
N SER A 492 -20.94 5.80 8.02
CA SER A 492 -20.70 4.61 7.18
C SER A 492 -19.42 4.76 6.36
N GLY A 493 -19.16 5.95 5.81
CA GLY A 493 -17.92 6.27 5.12
C GLY A 493 -16.70 6.15 6.05
N ALA A 494 -16.78 6.70 7.27
CA ALA A 494 -15.69 6.66 8.25
C ALA A 494 -15.40 5.25 8.77
N LEU A 495 -16.43 4.43 9.00
CA LEU A 495 -16.26 3.02 9.37
C LEU A 495 -15.59 2.21 8.26
N THR A 496 -15.95 2.50 7.00
CA THR A 496 -15.33 1.87 5.83
C THR A 496 -13.86 2.27 5.70
N LEU A 497 -13.55 3.57 5.81
CA LEU A 497 -12.17 4.05 5.81
C LEU A 497 -11.37 3.52 7.00
N THR A 498 -12.00 3.34 8.16
CA THR A 498 -11.37 2.71 9.33
C THR A 498 -10.89 1.30 8.99
N ALA A 499 -11.72 0.49 8.31
CA ALA A 499 -11.32 -0.85 7.87
C ALA A 499 -10.13 -0.84 6.89
N ILE A 500 -10.03 0.19 6.04
CA ILE A 500 -8.92 0.37 5.09
C ILE A 500 -7.64 0.85 5.78
N VAL A 501 -7.75 1.79 6.73
CA VAL A 501 -6.61 2.37 7.46
C VAL A 501 -5.99 1.37 8.42
N LEU A 502 -6.79 0.46 8.96
CA LEU A 502 -6.41 -0.39 10.08
C LEU A 502 -5.14 -1.23 9.82
N PRO A 503 -4.99 -1.96 8.69
CA PRO A 503 -3.78 -2.74 8.43
C PRO A 503 -2.52 -1.87 8.34
N LEU A 504 -2.61 -0.71 7.69
CA LEU A 504 -1.51 0.25 7.56
C LEU A 504 -1.08 0.78 8.92
N LEU A 505 -2.05 1.16 9.76
CA LEU A 505 -1.81 1.67 11.10
C LEU A 505 -1.19 0.60 12.02
N ILE A 506 -1.66 -0.65 11.94
CA ILE A 506 -1.10 -1.76 12.74
C ILE A 506 0.37 -1.96 12.38
N VAL A 507 0.71 -2.07 11.09
CA VAL A 507 2.09 -2.28 10.62
C VAL A 507 3.00 -1.11 11.02
N ALA A 508 2.53 0.13 10.84
CA ALA A 508 3.28 1.33 11.24
C ALA A 508 3.55 1.36 12.75
N THR A 509 2.54 1.04 13.56
CA THR A 509 2.66 1.02 15.03
C THR A 509 3.59 -0.10 15.49
N ARG A 510 3.49 -1.31 14.94
CA ARG A 510 4.40 -2.41 15.29
C ARG A 510 5.86 -2.06 14.96
N SER A 511 6.07 -1.46 13.80
CA SER A 511 7.40 -0.99 13.40
C SER A 511 7.94 0.09 14.35
N ALA A 512 7.08 0.98 14.85
CA ALA A 512 7.44 1.96 15.87
C ALA A 512 7.83 1.30 17.21
N LEU A 513 7.05 0.31 17.66
CA LEU A 513 7.30 -0.41 18.91
C LEU A 513 8.60 -1.22 18.86
N ARG A 514 8.89 -1.87 17.72
CA ARG A 514 10.12 -2.65 17.49
C ARG A 514 11.40 -1.82 17.46
N ARG A 515 11.29 -0.53 17.15
CA ARG A 515 12.44 0.39 17.13
C ARG A 515 12.89 0.84 18.52
N VAL A 516 12.08 0.61 19.56
CA VAL A 516 12.46 0.95 20.93
C VAL A 516 13.56 0.00 21.40
N PRO A 517 14.75 0.52 21.75
CA PRO A 517 15.87 -0.31 22.19
C PRO A 517 15.53 -1.23 23.37
N ASP A 518 15.98 -2.49 23.31
CA ASP A 518 15.70 -3.47 24.36
C ASP A 518 16.39 -3.13 25.69
N ASN A 519 17.52 -2.41 25.67
CA ASN A 519 18.20 -1.96 26.88
C ASN A 519 17.32 -1.05 27.76
N LEU A 520 16.49 -0.18 27.17
CA LEU A 520 15.54 0.66 27.89
C LEU A 520 14.47 -0.18 28.57
N GLN A 521 14.00 -1.23 27.89
CA GLN A 521 13.01 -2.15 28.44
C GLN A 521 13.60 -2.96 29.60
N GLN A 522 14.81 -3.51 29.41
CA GLN A 522 15.54 -4.25 30.43
C GLN A 522 15.86 -3.38 31.66
N ALA A 523 16.20 -2.11 31.48
CA ALA A 523 16.39 -1.17 32.58
C ALA A 523 15.10 -0.97 33.38
N GLY A 524 13.94 -0.85 32.72
CA GLY A 524 12.64 -0.79 33.39
C GLY A 524 12.37 -2.03 34.24
N TYR A 525 12.60 -3.22 33.67
CA TYR A 525 12.46 -4.48 34.43
C TYR A 525 13.45 -4.58 35.59
N ALA A 526 14.68 -4.09 35.43
CA ALA A 526 15.72 -4.13 36.48
C ALA A 526 15.37 -3.27 37.70
N VAL A 527 14.59 -2.20 37.52
CA VAL A 527 14.09 -1.34 38.61
C VAL A 527 12.77 -1.89 39.20
N GLY A 528 12.31 -3.06 38.74
CA GLY A 528 11.11 -3.74 39.26
C GLY A 528 9.80 -3.35 38.57
N MET A 529 9.84 -2.70 37.40
CA MET A 529 8.62 -2.38 36.65
C MET A 529 7.95 -3.64 36.10
N THR A 530 6.62 -3.70 36.16
CA THR A 530 5.84 -4.74 35.47
C THR A 530 5.86 -4.55 33.95
N ARG A 531 5.48 -5.58 33.18
CA ARG A 531 5.38 -5.50 31.71
C ARG A 531 4.50 -4.36 31.23
N THR A 532 3.37 -4.13 31.90
CA THR A 532 2.45 -3.04 31.61
C THR A 532 3.04 -1.68 31.98
N GLN A 533 3.78 -1.59 33.09
CA GLN A 533 4.50 -0.36 33.44
C GLN A 533 5.61 -0.05 32.43
N VAL A 534 6.42 -1.02 32.03
CA VAL A 534 7.43 -0.84 30.98
C VAL A 534 6.77 -0.39 29.67
N LEU A 535 5.61 -0.97 29.32
CA LEU A 535 4.84 -0.54 28.16
C LEU A 535 4.41 0.94 28.27
N TRP A 536 3.77 1.34 29.36
CA TRP A 536 3.18 2.68 29.50
C TRP A 536 4.20 3.79 29.76
N TYR A 537 5.27 3.50 30.51
CA TYR A 537 6.23 4.52 30.94
C TYR A 537 7.50 4.57 30.09
N VAL A 538 7.86 3.48 29.40
CA VAL A 538 9.08 3.41 28.59
C VAL A 538 8.76 3.28 27.12
N VAL A 539 8.06 2.21 26.74
CA VAL A 539 7.90 1.84 25.31
C VAL A 539 6.95 2.80 24.60
N LEU A 540 5.74 3.03 25.11
CA LEU A 540 4.75 3.87 24.45
C LEU A 540 5.22 5.32 24.33
N PRO A 541 5.74 6.00 25.36
CA PRO A 541 6.25 7.37 25.22
C PRO A 541 7.40 7.47 24.21
N SER A 542 8.29 6.47 24.16
CA SER A 542 9.40 6.42 23.21
C SER A 542 8.92 6.20 21.77
N ALA A 543 7.92 5.34 21.58
CA ALA A 543 7.36 5.02 20.27
C ALA A 543 6.31 6.03 19.79
N LEU A 544 5.66 6.77 20.69
CA LEU A 544 4.54 7.67 20.41
C LEU A 544 4.75 8.59 19.21
N PRO A 545 5.92 9.25 19.03
CA PRO A 545 6.14 10.14 17.89
C PRO A 545 6.04 9.38 16.56
N SER A 546 6.65 8.19 16.49
CA SER A 546 6.56 7.32 15.33
C SER A 546 5.15 6.78 15.09
N ILE A 547 4.39 6.50 16.17
CA ILE A 547 3.00 6.04 16.07
C ILE A 547 2.11 7.15 15.50
N ILE A 548 2.25 8.39 16.00
CA ILE A 548 1.49 9.56 15.51
C ILE A 548 1.81 9.82 14.04
N THR A 549 3.09 9.88 13.67
CA THR A 549 3.51 10.08 12.27
C THR A 549 2.95 8.98 11.37
N GLY A 550 3.06 7.71 11.78
CA GLY A 550 2.50 6.57 11.04
C GLY A 550 0.98 6.64 10.90
N THR A 551 0.27 7.11 11.95
CA THR A 551 -1.18 7.32 11.91
C THR A 551 -1.57 8.39 10.91
N LEU A 552 -0.92 9.55 10.96
CA LEU A 552 -1.24 10.66 10.06
C LEU A 552 -0.97 10.30 8.60
N LEU A 553 0.11 9.55 8.31
CA LEU A 553 0.40 9.05 6.97
C LEU A 553 -0.66 8.05 6.48
N ALA A 554 -1.12 7.16 7.36
CA ALA A 554 -2.19 6.22 7.03
C ALA A 554 -3.53 6.93 6.74
N LEU A 555 -3.87 7.96 7.53
CA LEU A 555 -5.05 8.80 7.31
C LEU A 555 -4.94 9.63 6.02
N ALA A 556 -3.78 10.21 5.74
CA ALA A 556 -3.53 10.94 4.50
C ALA A 556 -3.79 10.05 3.27
N ARG A 557 -3.34 8.79 3.31
CA ARG A 557 -3.61 7.83 2.24
C ARG A 557 -5.10 7.51 2.11
N ALA A 558 -5.81 7.33 3.23
CA ALA A 558 -7.23 7.02 3.22
C ALA A 558 -8.12 8.15 2.71
N ILE A 559 -7.75 9.41 2.93
CA ILE A 559 -8.45 10.56 2.34
C ILE A 559 -8.39 10.53 0.81
N GLY A 560 -7.34 9.93 0.24
CA GLY A 560 -7.21 9.73 -1.20
C GLY A 560 -8.01 8.56 -1.76
N GLU A 561 -8.57 7.68 -0.91
CA GLU A 561 -9.31 6.49 -1.34
C GLU A 561 -10.74 6.87 -1.78
N THR A 562 -10.92 6.99 -3.09
CA THR A 562 -12.18 7.47 -3.68
C THR A 562 -13.19 6.34 -3.89
N SER A 563 -12.71 5.17 -4.35
CA SER A 563 -13.51 4.01 -4.70
C SER A 563 -14.39 3.46 -3.58
N PRO A 564 -13.90 3.26 -2.33
CA PRO A 564 -14.75 2.80 -1.24
C PRO A 564 -15.83 3.80 -0.87
N LEU A 565 -15.54 5.11 -0.98
CA LEU A 565 -16.52 6.15 -0.64
C LEU A 565 -17.67 6.18 -1.64
N ILE A 566 -17.38 6.04 -2.93
CA ILE A 566 -18.42 5.91 -3.96
C ILE A 566 -19.29 4.67 -3.69
N ALA A 567 -18.67 3.53 -3.38
CA ALA A 567 -19.38 2.29 -3.10
C ALA A 567 -20.35 2.39 -1.90
N VAL A 568 -19.95 3.13 -0.86
CA VAL A 568 -20.75 3.37 0.37
C VAL A 568 -21.86 4.43 0.15
N GLY A 569 -21.95 5.00 -1.06
CA GLY A 569 -23.00 5.94 -1.41
C GLY A 569 -22.65 7.40 -1.14
N ALA A 570 -21.36 7.77 -1.20
CA ALA A 570 -20.98 9.17 -1.29
C ALA A 570 -21.68 9.79 -2.51
N LEU A 571 -22.51 10.80 -2.26
CA LEU A 571 -23.38 11.35 -3.29
C LEU A 571 -22.56 12.11 -4.34
N SER A 572 -23.05 12.10 -5.58
CA SER A 572 -22.46 12.85 -6.68
C SER A 572 -22.75 14.36 -6.63
N PHE A 573 -23.75 14.78 -5.85
CA PHE A 573 -24.15 16.17 -5.69
C PHE A 573 -24.91 16.37 -4.38
N ILE A 574 -24.48 17.31 -3.53
CA ILE A 574 -25.17 17.70 -2.30
C ILE A 574 -25.14 19.23 -2.19
N SER A 575 -26.30 19.85 -1.96
CA SER A 575 -26.44 21.30 -1.76
C SER A 575 -26.46 21.71 -0.28
N PHE A 576 -25.97 20.87 0.61
CA PHE A 576 -25.85 21.11 2.05
C PHE A 576 -24.53 20.53 2.55
N ALA A 577 -23.99 21.10 3.63
CA ALA A 577 -22.83 20.57 4.32
C ALA A 577 -23.27 19.86 5.62
N PRO A 578 -22.70 18.70 5.97
CA PRO A 578 -22.99 18.03 7.23
C PRO A 578 -22.57 18.92 8.41
N PRO A 579 -23.49 19.31 9.32
CA PRO A 579 -23.14 20.16 10.46
C PRO A 579 -22.16 19.43 11.39
N PHE A 580 -21.33 20.18 12.15
CA PHE A 580 -20.41 19.61 13.15
C PHE A 580 -21.14 19.11 14.42
N SER A 581 -22.07 18.17 14.26
CA SER A 581 -22.84 17.54 15.34
C SER A 581 -22.91 16.01 15.16
N LEU A 582 -23.29 15.29 16.22
CA LEU A 582 -23.53 13.84 16.14
C LEU A 582 -24.61 13.47 15.11
N GLN A 583 -25.56 14.38 14.87
CA GLN A 583 -26.57 14.22 13.80
C GLN A 583 -25.95 14.38 12.42
N GLY A 584 -24.98 15.30 12.26
CA GLY A 584 -24.22 15.47 11.02
C GLY A 584 -23.41 14.22 10.64
N ALA A 585 -22.88 13.48 11.62
CA ALA A 585 -22.21 12.21 11.36
C ALA A 585 -23.12 11.16 10.71
N ARG A 586 -24.45 11.24 10.91
CA ARG A 586 -25.43 10.33 10.29
C ARG A 586 -26.06 10.88 9.02
N SER A 587 -25.61 12.04 8.55
CA SER A 587 -26.14 12.69 7.34
C SER A 587 -25.42 12.23 6.06
N PRO A 588 -26.08 12.33 4.89
CA PRO A 588 -25.44 12.08 3.60
C PRO A 588 -24.26 13.01 3.35
N PHE A 589 -23.28 12.53 2.59
CA PHE A 589 -22.02 13.23 2.43
C PHE A 589 -21.42 13.10 1.02
N ILE A 590 -20.51 14.02 0.74
CA ILE A 590 -19.63 14.01 -0.41
C ILE A 590 -18.23 14.33 0.09
N ALA A 591 -17.21 13.80 -0.58
CA ALA A 591 -15.80 14.04 -0.25
C ALA A 591 -15.08 14.63 -1.46
N LEU A 592 -13.99 15.37 -1.24
CA LEU A 592 -13.16 15.97 -2.29
C LEU A 592 -12.75 14.98 -3.38
N PRO A 593 -12.19 13.78 -3.06
CA PRO A 593 -11.88 12.78 -4.08
C PRO A 593 -13.08 12.40 -4.97
N VAL A 594 -14.27 12.25 -4.37
CA VAL A 594 -15.50 11.90 -5.09
C VAL A 594 -15.96 13.05 -5.99
N GLN A 595 -15.82 14.29 -5.51
CA GLN A 595 -16.13 15.49 -6.28
C GLN A 595 -15.20 15.64 -7.49
N ILE A 596 -13.89 15.40 -7.30
CA ILE A 596 -12.91 15.40 -8.40
C ILE A 596 -13.31 14.35 -9.44
N PHE A 597 -13.59 13.11 -9.02
CA PHE A 597 -14.05 12.07 -9.94
C PHE A 597 -15.29 12.49 -10.73
N ASN A 598 -16.30 13.07 -10.05
CA ASN A 598 -17.52 13.52 -10.70
C ASN A 598 -17.25 14.57 -11.78
N TRP A 599 -16.37 15.54 -11.50
CA TRP A 599 -16.06 16.61 -12.42
C TRP A 599 -15.16 16.18 -13.57
N VAL A 600 -14.15 15.34 -13.32
CA VAL A 600 -13.28 14.79 -14.38
C VAL A 600 -14.07 13.91 -15.36
N SER A 601 -15.05 13.18 -14.85
CA SER A 601 -15.90 12.32 -15.67
C SER A 601 -16.92 13.09 -16.52
N ARG A 602 -17.01 14.42 -16.39
CA ARG A 602 -17.88 15.25 -17.24
C ARG A 602 -17.14 15.63 -18.53
N PRO A 603 -17.86 15.69 -19.66
CA PRO A 603 -17.27 16.06 -20.95
C PRO A 603 -16.95 17.57 -21.07
N GLN A 604 -17.46 18.41 -20.17
CA GLN A 604 -17.34 19.86 -20.23
C GLN A 604 -15.96 20.33 -19.71
N PRO A 605 -15.15 21.07 -20.51
CA PRO A 605 -13.80 21.49 -20.12
C PRO A 605 -13.75 22.31 -18.83
N ALA A 606 -14.71 23.21 -18.61
CA ALA A 606 -14.73 24.05 -17.42
C ALA A 606 -14.90 23.25 -16.11
N PHE A 607 -15.58 22.09 -16.12
CA PHE A 607 -15.60 21.20 -14.96
C PHE A 607 -14.25 20.50 -14.74
N GLN A 608 -13.49 20.26 -15.80
CA GLN A 608 -12.13 19.69 -15.69
C GLN A 608 -11.16 20.69 -15.06
N GLU A 609 -11.32 21.99 -15.33
CA GLU A 609 -10.60 23.07 -14.64
C GLU A 609 -10.96 23.14 -13.15
N ASN A 610 -12.26 23.04 -12.81
CA ASN A 610 -12.71 22.95 -11.42
C ASN A 610 -12.15 21.69 -10.72
N ALA A 611 -12.05 20.56 -11.43
CA ALA A 611 -11.40 19.37 -10.91
C ALA A 611 -9.92 19.62 -10.62
N ALA A 612 -9.20 20.31 -11.51
CA ALA A 612 -7.81 20.68 -11.29
C ALA A 612 -7.66 21.57 -10.04
N ALA A 613 -8.54 22.55 -9.84
CA ALA A 613 -8.57 23.39 -8.64
C ALA A 613 -8.83 22.57 -7.36
N ALA A 614 -9.79 21.64 -7.39
CA ALA A 614 -10.04 20.75 -6.27
C ALA A 614 -8.87 19.79 -5.98
N ILE A 615 -8.13 19.35 -7.01
CA ILE A 615 -6.90 18.56 -6.85
C ILE A 615 -5.84 19.37 -6.10
N ILE A 616 -5.63 20.65 -6.44
CA ILE A 616 -4.68 21.53 -5.73
C ILE A 616 -5.03 21.58 -4.24
N ILE A 617 -6.30 21.75 -3.90
CA ILE A 617 -6.78 21.82 -2.51
C ILE A 617 -6.61 20.48 -1.78
N LEU A 618 -6.96 19.36 -2.44
CA LEU A 618 -6.78 18.02 -1.88
C LEU A 618 -5.30 17.74 -1.60
N VAL A 619 -4.41 18.06 -2.54
CA VAL A 619 -2.96 17.89 -2.38
C VAL A 619 -2.41 18.79 -1.29
N ALA A 620 -2.86 20.05 -1.22
CA ALA A 620 -2.48 20.97 -0.15
C ALA A 620 -2.88 20.43 1.24
N LEU A 621 -4.10 19.87 1.37
CA LEU A 621 -4.55 19.23 2.60
C LEU A 621 -3.64 18.06 3.00
N LEU A 622 -3.29 17.18 2.05
CA LEU A 622 -2.40 16.05 2.28
C LEU A 622 -0.97 16.49 2.64
N PHE A 623 -0.49 17.55 1.99
CA PHE A 623 0.80 18.15 2.28
C PHE A 623 0.84 18.71 3.71
N ILE A 624 -0.19 19.46 4.12
CA ILE A 624 -0.33 19.99 5.48
C ILE A 624 -0.32 18.84 6.50
N MET A 625 -1.09 17.77 6.26
CA MET A 625 -1.08 16.61 7.14
C MET A 625 0.31 15.96 7.25
N SER A 626 1.02 15.83 6.12
CA SER A 626 2.36 15.24 6.06
C SER A 626 3.39 16.10 6.80
N VAL A 627 3.35 17.42 6.60
CA VAL A 627 4.20 18.38 7.32
C VAL A 627 3.92 18.34 8.81
N CYS A 628 2.64 18.37 9.23
CA CYS A 628 2.25 18.20 10.63
C CYS A 628 2.81 16.91 11.24
N ALA A 629 2.77 15.81 10.49
CA ALA A 629 3.31 14.52 10.94
C ALA A 629 4.84 14.57 11.19
N VAL A 630 5.59 15.27 10.33
CA VAL A 630 7.03 15.45 10.46
C VAL A 630 7.39 16.41 11.59
N LEU A 631 6.69 17.55 11.69
CA LEU A 631 6.92 18.55 12.75
C LEU A 631 6.64 17.97 14.14
N LEU A 632 5.57 17.17 14.28
CA LEU A 632 5.30 16.45 15.51
C LEU A 632 6.43 15.47 15.84
N GLN A 633 6.93 14.71 14.86
CA GLN A 633 8.04 13.79 15.08
C GLN A 633 9.30 14.49 15.62
N ASP A 634 9.69 15.61 15.02
CA ASP A 634 10.90 16.32 15.40
C ASP A 634 10.78 16.96 16.80
N ARG A 635 9.61 17.55 17.10
CA ARG A 635 9.34 18.16 18.41
C ARG A 635 9.47 17.16 19.56
N TYR A 636 9.01 15.93 19.38
CA TYR A 636 9.12 14.91 20.42
C TYR A 636 10.50 14.27 20.51
N ARG A 637 11.21 14.11 19.38
CA ARG A 637 12.59 13.61 19.38
C ARG A 637 13.52 14.55 20.17
N ASN A 638 13.36 15.87 19.99
CA ASN A 638 14.16 16.88 20.70
C ASN A 638 13.84 17.00 22.20
N ARG A 639 12.79 16.32 22.71
CA ARG A 639 12.48 16.23 24.15
C ARG A 639 13.04 14.96 24.81
N GLN A 640 13.48 13.98 24.02
CA GLN A 640 14.02 12.70 24.51
C GLN A 640 15.55 12.69 24.57
N VAL A 641 16.20 13.60 23.84
CA VAL A 641 17.61 13.99 24.03
C VAL A 641 17.65 15.06 25.11
#